data_AF-A0A9P7YR39-F1
#
_entry.id   AF-A0A9P7YR39-F1
#
_cell.length_a   1.000
_cell.length_b   1.000
_cell.length_c   1.000
_cell.angle_alpha   90.00
_cell.angle_beta   90.00
_cell.angle_gamma   90.00
#
_symmetry.space_group_name_H-M   'P 1'
#
loop_
_entity.id
_entity.type
_entity.pdbx_description
1 polymer ?
#
loop_
_entity_poly.entity_id
_entity_poly.type
_entity_poly.pdbx_seq_one_letter_code
_entity_poly.pdbx_strand_id
1 'polypeptide(L)'
;MASITGGSPRGDAVFVVTTTTFVLATLFVISRLISRFVLLKHRTWDDWFVILAWFIAFGMSFAIDWSVSKGLGRRDVDIPDEWRASLQRSEYAFTILYNPALMATKTSILIFYLRMSRNTQSTLRIASYVTLGIVNVAGVVLTFMNAFQCNPPTAAYDPRNMNATCISIITLYLCSAPVNIFVNLAILVLPLPVLTGMRLPQRQKTVLVFTFALGIFVTIVDVVRIFYLQQASTNQLRSEDSLGTTIDFAFNASTAFLWSAVEVNVGIICACIPTMKPLVKKILPAMITDPSRSRGSKDVSSSSQAEPHDRLAPVAEPEPLARSAGALPHAEPGADPENEMGMMDFLTTPETGMRNPTPRTQAALTPATDNTVYFGLVNMQKPKSMLKLRGWECFKYCTAVTILFFLWGFSYGLLNTLNSEISRVSGQSTSQTLGLLTAYFGAYLFGSLTVGQLVLRRRGFKATFITGLCIYGTGTLMFWPCAVLTSFPGFIISNFVVGFGLAVLETAANPFLALCGPPSSAEFRLLLAQGVQASASVLSKLLAQKVLFDGIARRPSLIDVQWAYLAVALFSVMLALFFCYMPLPEATDADLQRQSDNLGILHEDTVYSPNIRLIYLTLGLAVFGQFCYVSAQESMSIWIGSVLDILTPASGLTLTVDNYILVGHATFAIGRFMFAPLCLVIKPRILLLLIFIGNIVLACLTMALHLDSNGIAGPAIVFYFFEGPVWPMIFAMGLRGLGKRTKIGAALLTASASGGAVFPFIMWAVQRLHHHTVQYSYCVIVALYAFGVLFPMYLLLTPKAKRQIDPPPRERRPPRPPNGTMKRRLRIMIDKLGSVGAGKGSPDLPMVEHREGQREGSWESDRRMSSAISEAGRSRNG
;
A
#
# COMPACT_ATOMS: atom_id res chain seq x y z
N MET A 1 -15.49 46.51 -31.82
CA MET A 1 -15.07 45.49 -30.84
C MET A 1 -13.56 45.61 -30.51
N ALA A 2 -13.03 46.84 -30.40
CA ALA A 2 -11.57 47.08 -30.45
C ALA A 2 -11.12 48.30 -29.63
N SER A 3 -11.75 48.54 -28.47
CA SER A 3 -11.54 49.76 -27.66
C SER A 3 -11.58 49.49 -26.14
N ILE A 4 -11.27 48.26 -25.73
CA ILE A 4 -11.30 47.82 -24.31
C ILE A 4 -9.90 47.38 -23.84
N THR A 5 -8.92 47.29 -24.75
CA THR A 5 -7.54 46.83 -24.50
C THR A 5 -6.65 47.86 -23.79
N GLY A 6 -7.17 48.50 -22.74
CA GLY A 6 -6.36 48.96 -21.61
C GLY A 6 -6.03 47.75 -20.73
N GLY A 7 -5.33 46.78 -21.31
CA GLY A 7 -5.14 45.44 -20.78
C GLY A 7 -4.10 45.40 -19.65
N SER A 8 -4.45 44.72 -18.55
CA SER A 8 -3.40 44.17 -17.69
C SER A 8 -2.85 42.92 -18.39
N PRO A 9 -1.52 42.72 -18.44
CA PRO A 9 -0.94 41.53 -19.08
C PRO A 9 -1.35 40.21 -18.40
N ARG A 10 -1.92 40.24 -17.18
CA ARG A 10 -2.59 39.07 -16.57
C ARG A 10 -3.99 38.85 -17.10
N GLY A 11 -4.81 39.90 -17.25
CA GLY A 11 -6.20 39.78 -17.71
C GLY A 11 -6.29 39.19 -19.13
N ASP A 12 -5.47 39.71 -20.04
CA ASP A 12 -5.43 39.23 -21.43
C ASP A 12 -5.00 37.74 -21.50
N ALA A 13 -4.05 37.33 -20.65
CA ALA A 13 -3.62 35.93 -20.54
C ALA A 13 -4.73 35.00 -19.99
N VAL A 14 -5.52 35.46 -19.00
CA VAL A 14 -6.69 34.72 -18.48
C VAL A 14 -7.71 34.46 -19.59
N PHE A 15 -8.07 35.49 -20.35
CA PHE A 15 -9.03 35.39 -21.45
C PHE A 15 -8.54 34.43 -22.55
N VAL A 16 -7.30 34.60 -23.03
CA VAL A 16 -6.74 33.78 -24.11
C VAL A 16 -6.66 32.30 -23.72
N VAL A 17 -6.20 31.97 -22.51
CA VAL A 17 -6.06 30.58 -22.05
C VAL A 17 -7.42 29.94 -21.77
N THR A 18 -8.36 30.68 -21.17
CA THR A 18 -9.72 30.20 -20.87
C THR A 18 -10.47 29.87 -22.17
N THR A 19 -10.52 30.83 -23.11
CA THR A 19 -11.14 30.63 -24.42
C THR A 19 -10.47 29.48 -25.20
N THR A 20 -9.14 29.45 -25.29
CA THR A 20 -8.43 28.42 -26.08
C THR A 20 -8.66 27.01 -25.54
N THR A 21 -8.61 26.82 -24.21
CA THR A 21 -8.84 25.49 -23.61
C THR A 21 -10.29 25.05 -23.73
N PHE A 22 -11.27 25.96 -23.65
CA PHE A 22 -12.68 25.64 -23.85
C PHE A 22 -12.98 25.24 -25.31
N VAL A 23 -12.40 25.94 -26.30
CA VAL A 23 -12.53 25.57 -27.72
C VAL A 23 -11.95 24.18 -27.98
N LEU A 24 -10.75 23.87 -27.44
CA LEU A 24 -10.16 22.54 -27.53
C LEU A 24 -11.04 21.46 -26.88
N ALA A 25 -11.56 21.70 -25.66
CA ALA A 25 -12.47 20.77 -25.00
C ALA A 25 -13.74 20.52 -25.83
N THR A 26 -14.32 21.56 -26.42
CA THR A 26 -15.50 21.48 -27.28
C THR A 26 -15.26 20.60 -28.52
N LEU A 27 -14.09 20.72 -29.17
CA LEU A 27 -13.72 19.85 -30.31
C LEU A 27 -13.63 18.36 -29.90
N PHE A 28 -13.06 18.07 -28.72
CA PHE A 28 -13.00 16.70 -28.18
C PHE A 28 -14.39 16.14 -27.83
N VAL A 29 -15.27 16.96 -27.26
CA VAL A 29 -16.67 16.58 -26.98
C VAL A 29 -17.42 16.29 -28.28
N ILE A 30 -17.37 17.17 -29.28
CA ILE A 30 -18.03 16.96 -30.58
C ILE A 30 -17.51 15.67 -31.24
N SER A 31 -16.20 15.42 -31.22
CA SER A 31 -15.59 14.19 -31.74
C SER A 31 -16.11 12.94 -31.01
N ARG A 32 -16.24 12.99 -29.68
CA ARG A 32 -16.87 11.92 -28.88
C ARG A 32 -18.34 11.70 -29.26
N LEU A 33 -19.12 12.77 -29.45
CA LEU A 33 -20.52 12.67 -29.84
C LEU A 33 -20.69 12.03 -31.22
N ILE A 34 -19.89 12.42 -32.21
CA ILE A 34 -19.88 11.78 -33.54
C ILE A 34 -19.48 10.29 -33.44
N SER A 35 -18.44 9.98 -32.64
CA SER A 35 -18.01 8.60 -32.37
C SER A 35 -19.13 7.73 -31.78
N ARG A 36 -19.96 8.29 -30.89
CA ARG A 36 -21.00 7.55 -30.15
C ARG A 36 -22.36 7.50 -30.84
N PHE A 37 -22.90 8.66 -31.20
CA PHE A 37 -24.26 8.79 -31.71
C PHE A 37 -24.33 8.45 -33.21
N VAL A 38 -23.32 8.86 -34.00
CA VAL A 38 -23.33 8.67 -35.47
C VAL A 38 -22.69 7.35 -35.87
N LEU A 39 -21.48 7.05 -35.38
CA LEU A 39 -20.74 5.84 -35.80
C LEU A 39 -21.15 4.55 -35.08
N LEU A 40 -21.45 4.62 -33.78
CA LEU A 40 -21.78 3.44 -32.96
C LEU A 40 -23.27 3.29 -32.62
N LYS A 41 -24.10 4.34 -32.83
CA LYS A 41 -25.53 4.42 -32.47
C LYS A 41 -25.89 4.01 -31.02
N HIS A 42 -24.91 3.90 -30.12
CA HIS A 42 -25.07 3.33 -28.79
C HIS A 42 -24.82 4.38 -27.70
N ARG A 43 -25.90 4.99 -27.21
CA ARG A 43 -25.91 6.03 -26.17
C ARG A 43 -25.62 5.45 -24.78
N THR A 44 -24.69 6.03 -24.03
CA THR A 44 -24.36 5.59 -22.66
C THR A 44 -24.35 6.73 -21.64
N TRP A 45 -24.54 6.40 -20.36
CA TRP A 45 -24.65 7.39 -19.28
C TRP A 45 -23.39 8.25 -19.12
N ASP A 46 -22.19 7.73 -19.41
CA ASP A 46 -20.96 8.55 -19.41
C ASP A 46 -20.99 9.65 -20.47
N ASP A 47 -21.69 9.46 -21.60
CA ASP A 47 -21.84 10.50 -22.63
C ASP A 47 -22.70 11.67 -22.13
N TRP A 48 -23.80 11.39 -21.44
CA TRP A 48 -24.65 12.42 -20.84
C TRP A 48 -23.93 13.25 -19.78
N PHE A 49 -23.11 12.62 -18.93
CA PHE A 49 -22.30 13.34 -17.94
C PHE A 49 -21.18 14.19 -18.59
N VAL A 50 -20.64 13.83 -19.77
CA VAL A 50 -19.75 14.74 -20.53
C VAL A 50 -20.52 15.96 -21.06
N ILE A 51 -21.71 15.76 -21.63
CA ILE A 51 -22.53 16.88 -22.17
C ILE A 51 -22.88 17.86 -21.04
N LEU A 52 -23.29 17.35 -19.87
CA LEU A 52 -23.58 18.15 -18.69
C LEU A 52 -22.32 18.90 -18.19
N ALA A 53 -21.18 18.22 -18.08
CA ALA A 53 -19.93 18.85 -17.68
C ALA A 53 -19.50 19.98 -18.64
N TRP A 54 -19.61 19.75 -19.95
CA TRP A 54 -19.30 20.75 -20.97
C TRP A 54 -20.23 21.98 -20.92
N PHE A 55 -21.53 21.77 -20.69
CA PHE A 55 -22.49 22.87 -20.54
C PHE A 55 -22.21 23.73 -19.29
N ILE A 56 -21.86 23.11 -18.16
CA ILE A 56 -21.47 23.84 -16.95
C ILE A 56 -20.11 24.54 -17.14
N ALA A 57 -19.17 23.89 -17.83
CA ALA A 57 -17.87 24.49 -18.17
C ALA A 57 -17.99 25.70 -19.10
N PHE A 58 -18.94 25.71 -20.05
CA PHE A 58 -19.25 26.88 -20.86
C PHE A 58 -19.69 28.07 -20.00
N GLY A 59 -20.62 27.85 -19.05
CA GLY A 59 -21.05 28.89 -18.11
C GLY A 59 -19.90 29.40 -17.22
N MET A 60 -19.00 28.51 -16.81
CA MET A 60 -17.81 28.85 -16.04
C MET A 60 -16.81 29.71 -16.82
N SER A 61 -16.44 29.30 -18.04
CA SER A 61 -15.56 30.08 -18.91
C SER A 61 -16.15 31.45 -19.23
N PHE A 62 -17.45 31.51 -19.57
CA PHE A 62 -18.15 32.78 -19.78
C PHE A 62 -18.12 33.70 -18.54
N ALA A 63 -18.28 33.15 -17.33
CA ALA A 63 -18.17 33.93 -16.09
C ALA A 63 -16.75 34.49 -15.87
N ILE A 64 -15.71 33.73 -16.18
CA ILE A 64 -14.31 34.17 -16.11
C ILE A 64 -14.02 35.26 -17.15
N ASP A 65 -14.40 35.04 -18.41
CA ASP A 65 -14.14 35.98 -19.51
C ASP A 65 -14.92 37.31 -19.29
N TRP A 66 -16.13 37.23 -18.74
CA TRP A 66 -16.88 38.42 -18.27
C TRP A 66 -16.17 39.12 -17.10
N SER A 67 -15.64 38.36 -16.13
CA SER A 67 -14.89 38.89 -14.99
C SER A 67 -13.63 39.66 -15.42
N VAL A 68 -12.90 39.17 -16.44
CA VAL A 68 -11.80 39.91 -17.09
C VAL A 68 -12.28 41.25 -17.65
N SER A 69 -13.45 41.28 -18.32
CA SER A 69 -14.04 42.53 -18.83
C SER A 69 -14.45 43.55 -17.74
N LYS A 70 -14.48 43.12 -16.47
CA LYS A 70 -14.82 43.94 -15.29
C LYS A 70 -13.63 44.18 -14.34
N GLY A 71 -12.42 43.81 -14.73
CA GLY A 71 -11.18 44.15 -14.03
C GLY A 71 -10.42 42.99 -13.40
N LEU A 72 -10.86 41.73 -13.54
CA LEU A 72 -10.08 40.58 -13.07
C LEU A 72 -8.66 40.59 -13.67
N GLY A 73 -7.65 40.44 -12.81
CA GLY A 73 -6.25 40.52 -13.22
C GLY A 73 -5.68 41.95 -13.30
N ARG A 74 -6.44 43.00 -12.98
CA ARG A 74 -5.92 44.31 -12.58
C ARG A 74 -5.68 44.35 -11.06
N ARG A 75 -5.00 45.40 -10.57
CA ARG A 75 -4.90 45.68 -9.13
C ARG A 75 -6.21 46.22 -8.58
N ASP A 76 -6.48 46.01 -7.29
CA ASP A 76 -7.79 46.35 -6.71
C ASP A 76 -8.01 47.89 -6.59
N VAL A 77 -6.95 48.69 -6.81
CA VAL A 77 -6.96 50.15 -7.01
C VAL A 77 -7.36 50.57 -8.43
N ASP A 78 -7.05 49.77 -9.45
CA ASP A 78 -7.26 50.09 -10.87
C ASP A 78 -8.66 49.66 -11.37
N ILE A 79 -9.56 49.32 -10.43
CA ILE A 79 -10.91 48.82 -10.65
C ILE A 79 -11.92 49.87 -10.17
N PRO A 80 -12.69 50.51 -11.09
CA PRO A 80 -13.76 51.44 -10.73
C PRO A 80 -14.82 50.78 -9.83
N ASP A 81 -15.36 51.54 -8.87
CA ASP A 81 -16.31 51.01 -7.88
C ASP A 81 -17.61 50.49 -8.51
N GLU A 82 -18.04 51.07 -9.64
CA GLU A 82 -19.15 50.57 -10.47
C GLU A 82 -18.93 49.12 -10.94
N TRP A 83 -17.68 48.73 -11.19
CA TRP A 83 -17.34 47.42 -11.74
C TRP A 83 -17.21 46.36 -10.64
N ARG A 84 -16.86 46.75 -9.40
CA ARG A 84 -16.70 45.81 -8.26
C ARG A 84 -17.93 44.92 -8.04
N ALA A 85 -19.13 45.49 -8.07
CA ALA A 85 -20.37 44.73 -7.90
C ALA A 85 -20.68 43.79 -9.08
N SER A 86 -20.21 44.12 -10.29
CA SER A 86 -20.31 43.22 -11.46
C SER A 86 -19.29 42.09 -11.40
N LEU A 87 -18.07 42.41 -10.95
CA LEU A 87 -16.96 41.48 -10.74
C LEU A 87 -17.35 40.40 -9.71
N GLN A 88 -17.74 40.80 -8.51
CA GLN A 88 -18.15 39.90 -7.41
C GLN A 88 -19.28 38.94 -7.82
N ARG A 89 -20.28 39.42 -8.58
CA ARG A 89 -21.36 38.56 -9.11
C ARG A 89 -20.85 37.49 -10.07
N SER A 90 -19.88 37.83 -10.94
CA SER A 90 -19.26 36.84 -11.85
C SER A 90 -18.32 35.88 -11.13
N GLU A 91 -17.61 36.31 -10.08
CA GLU A 91 -16.77 35.45 -9.25
C GLU A 91 -17.61 34.44 -8.45
N TYR A 92 -18.73 34.88 -7.86
CA TYR A 92 -19.68 34.01 -7.16
C TYR A 92 -20.38 33.01 -8.11
N ALA A 93 -20.68 33.42 -9.36
CA ALA A 93 -21.16 32.47 -10.37
C ALA A 93 -20.09 31.41 -10.73
N PHE A 94 -18.82 31.82 -10.84
CA PHE A 94 -17.70 30.91 -11.08
C PHE A 94 -17.49 29.89 -9.95
N THR A 95 -17.49 30.30 -8.67
CA THR A 95 -17.27 29.38 -7.53
C THR A 95 -18.36 28.30 -7.44
N ILE A 96 -19.61 28.66 -7.73
CA ILE A 96 -20.75 27.74 -7.75
C ILE A 96 -20.65 26.77 -8.94
N LEU A 97 -20.28 27.21 -10.14
CA LEU A 97 -20.20 26.36 -11.34
C LEU A 97 -18.98 25.43 -11.34
N TYR A 98 -17.90 25.79 -10.63
CA TYR A 98 -16.65 25.03 -10.61
C TYR A 98 -16.80 23.60 -10.06
N ASN A 99 -17.37 23.43 -8.85
CA ASN A 99 -17.48 22.12 -8.22
C ASN A 99 -18.40 21.13 -9.00
N PRO A 100 -19.58 21.53 -9.52
CA PRO A 100 -20.42 20.69 -10.36
C PRO A 100 -19.78 20.27 -11.69
N ALA A 101 -19.03 21.16 -12.36
CA ALA A 101 -18.37 20.82 -13.62
C ALA A 101 -17.33 19.70 -13.43
N LEU A 102 -16.54 19.79 -12.37
CA LEU A 102 -15.63 18.73 -11.97
C LEU A 102 -16.36 17.44 -11.58
N MET A 103 -17.40 17.54 -10.76
CA MET A 103 -18.19 16.39 -10.30
C MET A 103 -18.77 15.60 -11.48
N ALA A 104 -19.33 16.30 -12.49
CA ALA A 104 -19.86 15.68 -13.71
C ALA A 104 -18.74 15.05 -14.56
N THR A 105 -17.61 15.75 -14.74
CA THR A 105 -16.43 15.26 -15.48
C THR A 105 -15.87 13.97 -14.84
N LYS A 106 -15.58 14.02 -13.54
CA LYS A 106 -15.05 12.90 -12.74
C LYS A 106 -16.04 11.73 -12.70
N THR A 107 -17.35 12.01 -12.64
CA THR A 107 -18.42 10.99 -12.74
C THR A 107 -18.45 10.27 -14.08
N SER A 108 -18.31 10.98 -15.22
CA SER A 108 -18.26 10.36 -16.55
C SER A 108 -17.10 9.35 -16.66
N ILE A 109 -15.90 9.73 -16.20
CA ILE A 109 -14.71 8.86 -16.21
C ILE A 109 -14.95 7.59 -15.37
N LEU A 110 -15.57 7.73 -14.20
CA LEU A 110 -15.87 6.60 -13.31
C LEU A 110 -16.96 5.67 -13.87
N ILE A 111 -17.97 6.20 -14.56
CA ILE A 111 -18.96 5.40 -15.29
C ILE A 111 -18.29 4.66 -16.47
N PHE A 112 -17.34 5.30 -17.17
CA PHE A 112 -16.53 4.66 -18.19
C PHE A 112 -15.72 3.46 -17.61
N TYR A 113 -15.09 3.62 -16.44
CA TYR A 113 -14.37 2.52 -15.77
C TYR A 113 -15.30 1.42 -15.23
N LEU A 114 -16.50 1.76 -14.74
CA LEU A 114 -17.51 0.78 -14.32
C LEU A 114 -17.99 -0.08 -15.49
N ARG A 115 -18.16 0.51 -16.69
CA ARG A 115 -18.43 -0.26 -17.92
C ARG A 115 -17.25 -1.15 -18.30
N MET A 116 -16.03 -0.62 -18.28
CA MET A 116 -14.81 -1.37 -18.65
C MET A 116 -14.55 -2.57 -17.72
N SER A 117 -14.83 -2.43 -16.42
CA SER A 117 -14.55 -3.48 -15.42
C SER A 117 -15.61 -4.58 -15.34
N ARG A 118 -16.76 -4.46 -16.03
CA ARG A 118 -17.89 -5.40 -15.98
C ARG A 118 -17.48 -6.87 -16.19
N ASN A 119 -16.52 -7.11 -17.09
CA ASN A 119 -16.05 -8.46 -17.45
C ASN A 119 -14.62 -8.77 -16.95
N THR A 120 -13.98 -7.87 -16.18
CA THR A 120 -12.52 -7.95 -15.92
C THR A 120 -12.19 -8.31 -14.48
N GLN A 121 -12.54 -7.46 -13.51
CA GLN A 121 -12.25 -7.70 -12.09
C GLN A 121 -13.29 -7.01 -11.18
N SER A 122 -13.87 -7.77 -10.25
CA SER A 122 -14.79 -7.24 -9.24
C SER A 122 -14.14 -6.20 -8.31
N THR A 123 -12.83 -6.30 -8.08
CA THR A 123 -12.04 -5.32 -7.31
C THR A 123 -12.14 -3.91 -7.91
N LEU A 124 -11.90 -3.75 -9.22
CA LEU A 124 -11.94 -2.44 -9.88
C LEU A 124 -13.36 -1.87 -9.85
N ARG A 125 -14.37 -2.74 -10.08
CA ARG A 125 -15.78 -2.34 -10.05
C ARG A 125 -16.22 -1.80 -8.68
N ILE A 126 -15.86 -2.49 -7.59
CA ILE A 126 -16.16 -2.03 -6.22
C ILE A 126 -15.44 -0.71 -5.94
N ALA A 127 -14.14 -0.62 -6.23
CA ALA A 127 -13.37 0.59 -6.00
C ALA A 127 -13.91 1.79 -6.79
N SER A 128 -14.32 1.59 -8.05
CA SER A 128 -14.93 2.65 -8.87
C SER A 128 -16.28 3.13 -8.34
N TYR A 129 -17.12 2.24 -7.78
CA TYR A 129 -18.35 2.66 -7.09
C TYR A 129 -18.06 3.49 -5.82
N VAL A 130 -17.05 3.09 -5.03
CA VAL A 130 -16.64 3.84 -3.83
C VAL A 130 -16.13 5.23 -4.20
N THR A 131 -15.22 5.33 -5.18
CA THR A 131 -14.74 6.62 -5.67
C THR A 131 -15.88 7.47 -6.25
N LEU A 132 -16.80 6.89 -7.02
CA LEU A 132 -17.98 7.58 -7.57
C LEU A 132 -18.86 8.18 -6.46
N GLY A 133 -19.10 7.44 -5.37
CA GLY A 133 -19.79 7.94 -4.19
C GLY A 133 -19.07 9.13 -3.55
N ILE A 134 -17.76 9.01 -3.33
CA ILE A 134 -16.93 10.09 -2.77
C ILE A 134 -16.98 11.35 -3.64
N VAL A 135 -16.82 11.22 -4.97
CA VAL A 135 -16.88 12.35 -5.92
C VAL A 135 -18.20 13.10 -5.82
N ASN A 136 -19.33 12.39 -5.81
CA ASN A 136 -20.64 13.02 -5.85
C ASN A 136 -21.03 13.60 -4.48
N VAL A 137 -20.80 12.89 -3.38
CA VAL A 137 -21.08 13.41 -2.03
C VAL A 137 -20.22 14.64 -1.73
N ALA A 138 -18.91 14.59 -2.01
CA ALA A 138 -18.04 15.74 -1.77
C ALA A 138 -18.33 16.90 -2.73
N GLY A 139 -18.57 16.62 -4.02
CA GLY A 139 -18.93 17.65 -5.01
C GLY A 139 -20.22 18.37 -4.65
N VAL A 140 -21.25 17.64 -4.19
CA VAL A 140 -22.49 18.22 -3.68
C VAL A 140 -22.22 19.08 -2.43
N VAL A 141 -21.56 18.54 -1.40
CA VAL A 141 -21.28 19.29 -0.15
C VAL A 141 -20.48 20.57 -0.43
N LEU A 142 -19.42 20.50 -1.26
CA LEU A 142 -18.62 21.67 -1.63
C LEU A 142 -19.42 22.69 -2.44
N THR A 143 -20.33 22.25 -3.31
CA THR A 143 -21.24 23.16 -4.03
C THR A 143 -22.17 23.89 -3.07
N PHE A 144 -22.78 23.18 -2.10
CA PHE A 144 -23.62 23.78 -1.06
C PHE A 144 -22.83 24.76 -0.18
N MET A 145 -21.59 24.45 0.21
CA MET A 145 -20.74 25.35 1.01
C MET A 145 -20.35 26.63 0.25
N ASN A 146 -20.15 26.58 -1.07
CA ASN A 146 -19.89 27.78 -1.88
C ASN A 146 -21.16 28.59 -2.14
N ALA A 147 -22.31 27.94 -2.37
CA ALA A 147 -23.60 28.62 -2.52
C ALA A 147 -23.99 29.39 -1.25
N PHE A 148 -23.84 28.76 -0.08
CA PHE A 148 -24.19 29.33 1.23
C PHE A 148 -22.94 29.84 2.00
N GLN A 149 -21.97 30.42 1.30
CA GLN A 149 -20.72 30.91 1.90
C GLN A 149 -20.90 32.10 2.88
N CYS A 150 -22.05 32.77 2.86
CA CYS A 150 -22.41 33.89 3.72
C CYS A 150 -23.80 33.71 4.33
N ASN A 151 -24.01 34.26 5.53
CA ASN A 151 -25.31 34.42 6.15
C ASN A 151 -25.60 35.92 6.39
N PRO A 152 -26.57 36.55 5.68
CA PRO A 152 -27.37 35.99 4.59
C PRO A 152 -26.56 35.80 3.29
N PRO A 153 -26.98 34.92 2.36
CA PRO A 153 -26.23 34.63 1.13
C PRO A 153 -26.16 35.83 0.17
N THR A 154 -27.03 36.82 0.32
CA THR A 154 -26.99 38.08 -0.45
C THR A 154 -25.69 38.86 -0.23
N ALA A 155 -25.07 38.74 0.96
CA ALA A 155 -23.81 39.40 1.29
C ALA A 155 -22.61 38.87 0.47
N ALA A 156 -22.75 37.72 -0.20
CA ALA A 156 -21.71 37.18 -1.09
C ALA A 156 -21.49 38.02 -2.36
N TYR A 157 -22.46 38.86 -2.75
CA TYR A 157 -22.41 39.65 -3.98
C TYR A 157 -22.96 41.09 -3.84
N ASP A 158 -23.34 41.50 -2.63
CA ASP A 158 -23.63 42.89 -2.26
C ASP A 158 -23.16 43.15 -0.81
N PRO A 159 -21.96 43.74 -0.62
CA PRO A 159 -21.30 43.85 0.70
C PRO A 159 -21.89 44.95 1.61
N ARG A 160 -23.06 45.51 1.30
CA ARG A 160 -23.70 46.61 2.05
C ARG A 160 -24.27 46.20 3.42
N ASN A 161 -24.20 44.93 3.80
CA ASN A 161 -24.80 44.39 5.01
C ASN A 161 -23.76 44.23 6.15
N MET A 162 -23.72 45.18 7.08
CA MET A 162 -22.72 45.24 8.16
C MET A 162 -22.74 44.06 9.16
N ASN A 163 -23.84 43.31 9.26
CA ASN A 163 -24.00 42.19 10.20
C ASN A 163 -23.84 40.80 9.55
N ALA A 164 -23.32 40.72 8.31
CA ALA A 164 -23.15 39.45 7.61
C ALA A 164 -21.93 38.68 8.09
N THR A 165 -22.07 37.37 8.34
CA THR A 165 -20.93 36.47 8.58
C THR A 165 -20.66 35.63 7.34
N CYS A 166 -19.41 35.60 6.88
CA CYS A 166 -18.98 34.90 5.67
C CYS A 166 -17.76 34.03 5.95
N ILE A 167 -17.72 32.84 5.35
CA ILE A 167 -16.51 32.01 5.28
C ILE A 167 -15.62 32.58 4.18
N SER A 168 -14.31 32.71 4.42
CA SER A 168 -13.41 33.23 3.38
C SER A 168 -13.36 32.27 2.18
N ILE A 169 -13.40 32.83 0.97
CA ILE A 169 -13.29 32.08 -0.29
C ILE A 169 -12.00 31.25 -0.35
N ILE A 170 -10.91 31.77 0.24
CA ILE A 170 -9.62 31.09 0.38
C ILE A 170 -9.75 29.86 1.29
N THR A 171 -10.43 29.97 2.43
CA THR A 171 -10.72 28.85 3.35
C THR A 171 -11.49 27.75 2.62
N LEU A 172 -12.55 28.10 1.88
CA LEU A 172 -13.33 27.13 1.09
C LEU A 172 -12.48 26.41 0.04
N TYR A 173 -11.65 27.14 -0.71
CA TYR A 173 -10.76 26.53 -1.70
C TYR A 173 -9.71 25.62 -1.06
N LEU A 174 -9.02 26.05 0.01
CA LEU A 174 -8.04 25.24 0.73
C LEU A 174 -8.65 23.99 1.36
N CYS A 175 -9.92 24.03 1.81
CA CYS A 175 -10.63 22.84 2.26
C CYS A 175 -11.02 21.88 1.12
N SER A 176 -11.36 22.41 -0.07
CA SER A 176 -11.75 21.61 -1.24
C SER A 176 -10.56 20.89 -1.92
N ALA A 177 -9.38 21.49 -1.87
CA ALA A 177 -8.23 21.10 -2.67
C ALA A 177 -7.69 19.67 -2.37
N PRO A 178 -7.55 19.23 -1.11
CA PRO A 178 -7.10 17.88 -0.77
C PRO A 178 -8.04 16.79 -1.31
N VAL A 179 -9.35 17.08 -1.32
CA VAL A 179 -10.37 16.18 -1.87
C VAL A 179 -10.25 16.08 -3.39
N ASN A 180 -10.03 17.20 -4.08
CA ASN A 180 -9.83 17.21 -5.53
C ASN A 180 -8.55 16.46 -5.95
N ILE A 181 -7.42 16.71 -5.27
CA ILE A 181 -6.18 15.95 -5.48
C ILE A 181 -6.40 14.46 -5.23
N PHE A 182 -7.01 14.08 -4.11
CA PHE A 182 -7.31 12.68 -3.77
C PHE A 182 -8.13 11.99 -4.86
N VAL A 183 -9.20 12.63 -5.33
CA VAL A 183 -10.08 12.07 -6.36
C VAL A 183 -9.38 11.97 -7.72
N ASN A 184 -8.65 13.00 -8.14
CA ASN A 184 -7.88 12.98 -9.39
C ASN A 184 -6.82 11.87 -9.37
N LEU A 185 -6.13 11.70 -8.24
CA LEU A 185 -5.14 10.64 -8.03
C LEU A 185 -5.77 9.24 -7.94
N ALA A 186 -6.93 9.09 -7.31
CA ALA A 186 -7.67 7.83 -7.27
C ALA A 186 -8.13 7.40 -8.68
N ILE A 187 -8.64 8.34 -9.50
CA ILE A 187 -9.03 8.11 -10.90
C ILE A 187 -7.84 7.68 -11.76
N LEU A 188 -6.63 8.16 -11.47
CA LEU A 188 -5.39 7.73 -12.12
C LEU A 188 -4.93 6.33 -11.65
N VAL A 189 -5.02 6.01 -10.36
CA VAL A 189 -4.59 4.73 -9.81
C VAL A 189 -5.52 3.58 -10.21
N LEU A 190 -6.84 3.80 -10.22
CA LEU A 190 -7.88 2.77 -10.39
C LEU A 190 -7.64 1.77 -11.55
N PRO A 191 -7.34 2.20 -12.79
CA PRO A 191 -7.21 1.27 -13.90
C PRO A 191 -5.80 0.70 -14.11
N LEU A 192 -4.75 1.28 -13.52
CA LEU A 192 -3.35 0.87 -13.73
C LEU A 192 -3.11 -0.64 -13.48
N PRO A 193 -3.53 -1.25 -12.36
CA PRO A 193 -3.24 -2.67 -12.08
C PRO A 193 -3.85 -3.65 -13.09
N VAL A 194 -4.99 -3.29 -13.68
CA VAL A 194 -5.66 -4.12 -14.70
C VAL A 194 -4.95 -4.00 -16.05
N LEU A 195 -4.59 -2.79 -16.44
CA LEU A 195 -4.03 -2.50 -17.76
C LEU A 195 -2.60 -3.00 -17.92
N THR A 196 -1.80 -2.99 -16.85
CA THR A 196 -0.42 -3.52 -16.87
C THR A 196 -0.35 -5.02 -16.70
N GLY A 197 -1.43 -5.68 -16.26
CA GLY A 197 -1.57 -7.13 -16.28
C GLY A 197 -1.87 -7.71 -17.68
N MET A 198 -2.23 -6.87 -18.66
CA MET A 198 -2.61 -7.28 -20.00
C MET A 198 -1.53 -6.97 -21.05
N ARG A 199 -1.34 -7.89 -21.98
CA ARG A 199 -0.40 -7.76 -23.12
C ARG A 199 -1.01 -6.92 -24.25
N LEU A 200 -1.25 -5.64 -23.97
CA LEU A 200 -1.83 -4.71 -24.93
C LEU A 200 -0.86 -4.46 -26.10
N PRO A 201 -1.31 -4.52 -27.37
CA PRO A 201 -0.46 -4.19 -28.52
C PRO A 201 -0.05 -2.71 -28.46
N GLN A 202 1.19 -2.39 -28.86
CA GLN A 202 1.83 -1.12 -28.48
C GLN A 202 1.00 0.13 -28.79
N ARG A 203 0.32 0.20 -29.94
CA ARG A 203 -0.54 1.35 -30.31
C ARG A 203 -1.70 1.59 -29.33
N GLN A 204 -2.25 0.54 -28.70
CA GLN A 204 -3.25 0.67 -27.62
C GLN A 204 -2.61 1.11 -26.30
N LYS A 205 -1.36 0.68 -26.03
CA LYS A 205 -0.57 1.13 -24.88
C LYS A 205 -0.21 2.63 -25.01
N THR A 206 0.06 3.15 -26.20
CA THR A 206 0.36 4.58 -26.43
C THR A 206 -0.81 5.49 -26.07
N VAL A 207 -2.01 5.22 -26.59
CA VAL A 207 -3.23 6.00 -26.26
C VAL A 207 -3.49 6.00 -24.76
N LEU A 208 -3.27 4.85 -24.11
CA LEU A 208 -3.44 4.69 -22.69
C LEU A 208 -2.42 5.50 -21.87
N VAL A 209 -1.13 5.43 -22.23
CA VAL A 209 -0.08 6.23 -21.59
C VAL A 209 -0.36 7.73 -21.74
N PHE A 210 -0.90 8.16 -22.89
CA PHE A 210 -1.32 9.55 -23.10
C PHE A 210 -2.47 9.97 -22.16
N THR A 211 -3.50 9.11 -21.97
CA THR A 211 -4.56 9.41 -21.00
C THR A 211 -4.06 9.46 -19.56
N PHE A 212 -3.06 8.66 -19.18
CA PHE A 212 -2.42 8.76 -17.86
C PHE A 212 -1.58 10.04 -17.73
N ALA A 213 -0.83 10.43 -18.76
CA ALA A 213 -0.04 11.66 -18.75
C ALA A 213 -0.93 12.91 -18.56
N LEU A 214 -2.11 12.95 -19.20
CA LEU A 214 -3.09 14.01 -18.95
C LEU A 214 -3.68 13.96 -17.53
N GLY A 215 -3.91 12.76 -16.96
CA GLY A 215 -4.31 12.61 -15.56
C GLY A 215 -3.27 13.15 -14.57
N ILE A 216 -1.97 12.88 -14.82
CA ILE A 216 -0.87 13.46 -14.03
C ILE A 216 -0.85 14.98 -14.19
N PHE A 217 -0.99 15.49 -15.41
CA PHE A 217 -1.02 16.93 -15.67
C PHE A 217 -2.14 17.64 -14.89
N VAL A 218 -3.36 17.07 -14.85
CA VAL A 218 -4.45 17.60 -14.04
C VAL A 218 -4.09 17.65 -12.54
N THR A 219 -3.45 16.60 -11.98
CA THR A 219 -2.98 16.64 -10.58
C THR A 219 -1.87 17.67 -10.33
N ILE A 220 -1.06 18.02 -11.35
CA ILE A 220 -0.06 19.09 -11.24
C ILE A 220 -0.75 20.46 -11.28
N VAL A 221 -1.75 20.66 -12.15
CA VAL A 221 -2.56 21.88 -12.22
C VAL A 221 -3.26 22.18 -10.89
N ASP A 222 -3.81 21.17 -10.23
CA ASP A 222 -4.34 21.29 -8.85
C ASP A 222 -3.31 21.89 -7.89
N VAL A 223 -2.11 21.29 -7.84
CA VAL A 223 -1.03 21.70 -6.94
C VAL A 223 -0.54 23.12 -7.23
N VAL A 224 -0.32 23.46 -8.50
CA VAL A 224 0.11 24.80 -8.93
C VAL A 224 -0.93 25.87 -8.60
N ARG A 225 -2.22 25.56 -8.77
CA ARG A 225 -3.32 26.46 -8.42
C ARG A 225 -3.37 26.76 -6.92
N ILE A 226 -3.22 25.74 -6.07
CA ILE A 226 -3.20 25.91 -4.61
C ILE A 226 -2.05 26.82 -4.20
N PHE A 227 -0.85 26.61 -4.75
CA PHE A 227 0.31 27.45 -4.49
C PHE A 227 0.03 28.93 -4.76
N TYR A 228 -0.55 29.29 -5.92
CA TYR A 228 -0.90 30.69 -6.22
C TYR A 228 -2.01 31.25 -5.33
N LEU A 229 -3.03 30.44 -5.01
CA LEU A 229 -4.14 30.86 -4.14
C LEU A 229 -3.68 31.09 -2.69
N GLN A 230 -2.72 30.30 -2.22
CA GLN A 230 -2.12 30.43 -0.89
C GLN A 230 -1.02 31.51 -0.85
N GLN A 231 -0.36 31.80 -1.98
CA GLN A 231 0.46 33.00 -2.12
C GLN A 231 -0.38 34.27 -1.99
N ALA A 232 -1.57 34.31 -2.59
CA ALA A 232 -2.51 35.42 -2.43
C ALA A 232 -2.91 35.64 -0.95
N SER A 233 -3.24 34.57 -0.21
CA SER A 233 -3.57 34.67 1.22
C SER A 233 -2.37 35.04 2.11
N THR A 234 -1.17 34.55 1.77
CA THR A 234 0.06 34.89 2.49
C THR A 234 0.42 36.37 2.32
N ASN A 235 0.14 36.95 1.15
CA ASN A 235 0.36 38.37 0.90
C ASN A 235 -0.61 39.24 1.70
N GLN A 236 -1.89 38.86 1.81
CA GLN A 236 -2.87 39.56 2.67
C GLN A 236 -2.38 39.64 4.12
N LEU A 237 -1.91 38.52 4.69
CA LEU A 237 -1.36 38.42 6.06
C LEU A 237 -0.01 39.16 6.27
N ARG A 238 0.54 39.80 5.24
CA ARG A 238 1.74 40.65 5.34
C ARG A 238 1.41 42.14 5.12
N SER A 239 0.22 42.47 4.65
CA SER A 239 -0.23 43.84 4.44
C SER A 239 -0.76 44.51 5.71
N GLU A 240 -1.29 43.77 6.69
CA GLU A 240 -1.74 44.36 7.97
C GLU A 240 -0.59 44.96 8.79
N ASP A 241 0.64 44.44 8.64
CA ASP A 241 1.87 45.01 9.23
C ASP A 241 2.32 46.31 8.53
N SER A 242 1.74 46.68 7.38
CA SER A 242 2.34 47.65 6.45
C SER A 242 1.41 48.80 6.06
N LEU A 243 1.78 49.99 6.54
CA LEU A 243 1.10 51.28 6.45
C LEU A 243 0.33 51.57 5.12
N GLY A 244 -0.93 51.16 5.06
CA GLY A 244 -1.96 51.84 4.26
C GLY A 244 -1.91 51.71 2.73
N THR A 245 -1.22 50.72 2.16
CA THR A 245 -1.26 50.47 0.70
C THR A 245 -1.89 49.12 0.32
N THR A 246 -2.84 49.20 -0.60
CA THR A 246 -3.91 48.27 -0.94
C THR A 246 -3.58 46.80 -1.20
N ILE A 247 -4.57 45.95 -0.88
CA ILE A 247 -4.67 44.53 -1.23
C ILE A 247 -4.73 44.37 -2.76
N ASP A 248 -4.10 43.31 -3.29
CA ASP A 248 -4.12 42.90 -4.71
C ASP A 248 -4.83 41.54 -4.84
N PHE A 249 -6.12 41.45 -4.50
CA PHE A 249 -6.87 40.19 -4.53
C PHE A 249 -7.23 39.79 -5.96
N ALA A 250 -7.89 40.66 -6.74
CA ALA A 250 -8.29 40.36 -8.12
C ALA A 250 -7.07 40.12 -9.03
N PHE A 251 -5.96 40.80 -8.75
CA PHE A 251 -4.69 40.62 -9.45
C PHE A 251 -4.11 39.21 -9.30
N ASN A 252 -4.28 38.57 -8.14
CA ASN A 252 -3.70 37.26 -7.83
C ASN A 252 -4.71 36.11 -7.96
N ALA A 253 -6.00 36.33 -7.67
CA ALA A 253 -7.08 35.37 -7.89
C ALA A 253 -7.24 35.01 -9.38
N SER A 254 -7.00 35.97 -10.28
CA SER A 254 -7.05 35.78 -11.74
C SER A 254 -6.26 34.55 -12.23
N THR A 255 -5.06 34.33 -11.69
CA THR A 255 -4.20 33.17 -11.98
C THR A 255 -4.83 31.85 -11.51
N ALA A 256 -5.48 31.85 -10.35
CA ALA A 256 -6.14 30.66 -9.81
C ALA A 256 -7.42 30.30 -10.60
N PHE A 257 -8.13 31.29 -11.13
CA PHE A 257 -9.30 31.08 -12.00
C PHE A 257 -8.89 30.52 -13.36
N LEU A 258 -7.81 31.05 -13.98
CA LEU A 258 -7.19 30.46 -15.18
C LEU A 258 -6.86 28.98 -14.97
N TRP A 259 -6.17 28.61 -13.87
CA TRP A 259 -5.82 27.21 -13.63
C TRP A 259 -7.05 26.33 -13.35
N SER A 260 -8.13 26.88 -12.78
CA SER A 260 -9.39 26.15 -12.58
C SER A 260 -10.11 25.87 -13.90
N ALA A 261 -10.13 26.82 -14.85
CA ALA A 261 -10.64 26.58 -16.20
C ALA A 261 -9.82 25.52 -16.93
N VAL A 262 -8.49 25.56 -16.81
CA VAL A 262 -7.58 24.54 -17.37
C VAL A 262 -7.86 23.16 -16.75
N GLU A 263 -8.05 23.04 -15.43
CA GLU A 263 -8.36 21.75 -14.76
C GLU A 263 -9.62 21.11 -15.37
N VAL A 264 -10.70 21.89 -15.47
CA VAL A 264 -12.01 21.42 -15.96
C VAL A 264 -11.96 21.07 -17.44
N ASN A 265 -11.43 21.96 -18.28
CA ASN A 265 -11.35 21.74 -19.73
C ASN A 265 -10.45 20.54 -20.09
N VAL A 266 -9.28 20.39 -19.42
CA VAL A 266 -8.40 19.24 -19.65
C VAL A 266 -8.99 17.95 -19.06
N GLY A 267 -9.74 18.03 -17.95
CA GLY A 267 -10.52 16.91 -17.43
C GLY A 267 -11.56 16.38 -18.44
N ILE A 268 -12.28 17.28 -19.11
CA ILE A 268 -13.25 16.93 -20.16
C ILE A 268 -12.55 16.29 -21.37
N ILE A 269 -11.41 16.82 -21.80
CA ILE A 269 -10.58 16.22 -22.86
C ILE A 269 -10.13 14.81 -22.48
N CYS A 270 -9.63 14.62 -21.25
CA CYS A 270 -9.22 13.32 -20.71
C CYS A 270 -10.38 12.31 -20.69
N ALA A 271 -11.58 12.73 -20.32
CA ALA A 271 -12.79 11.91 -20.38
C ALA A 271 -13.18 11.50 -21.81
N CYS A 272 -12.84 12.31 -22.83
CA CYS A 272 -13.22 12.02 -24.22
C CYS A 272 -12.30 11.00 -24.91
N ILE A 273 -10.98 11.12 -24.74
CA ILE A 273 -9.96 10.35 -25.48
C ILE A 273 -10.20 8.82 -25.49
N PRO A 274 -10.52 8.13 -24.38
CA PRO A 274 -10.74 6.68 -24.38
C PRO A 274 -11.86 6.20 -25.32
N THR A 275 -12.77 7.07 -25.74
CA THR A 275 -13.92 6.76 -26.60
C THR A 275 -13.71 7.06 -28.09
N MET A 276 -12.56 7.64 -28.47
CA MET A 276 -12.26 8.06 -29.85
C MET A 276 -11.68 6.94 -30.74
N LYS A 277 -11.38 5.77 -30.17
CA LYS A 277 -10.78 4.59 -30.86
C LYS A 277 -11.40 4.24 -32.24
N PRO A 278 -12.74 4.20 -32.44
CA PRO A 278 -13.30 3.86 -33.76
C PRO A 278 -13.21 5.02 -34.77
N LEU A 279 -13.22 6.27 -34.29
CA LEU A 279 -13.14 7.46 -35.14
C LEU A 279 -11.73 7.63 -35.74
N VAL A 280 -10.67 7.38 -34.94
CA VAL A 280 -9.28 7.34 -35.44
C VAL A 280 -9.12 6.25 -36.53
N LYS A 281 -9.74 5.07 -36.35
CA LYS A 281 -9.71 3.99 -37.35
C LYS A 281 -10.33 4.39 -38.69
N LYS A 282 -11.32 5.30 -38.70
CA LYS A 282 -12.06 5.72 -39.91
C LYS A 282 -11.43 6.94 -40.61
N ILE A 283 -10.87 7.89 -39.85
CA ILE A 283 -10.30 9.13 -40.42
C ILE A 283 -8.84 8.94 -40.88
N LEU A 284 -8.04 8.14 -40.17
CA LEU A 284 -6.61 7.97 -40.44
C LEU A 284 -6.20 6.49 -40.61
N PRO A 285 -6.74 5.77 -41.62
CA PRO A 285 -6.32 4.40 -41.91
C PRO A 285 -4.82 4.31 -42.24
N ALA A 286 -4.25 5.34 -42.87
CA ALA A 286 -2.81 5.43 -43.18
C ALA A 286 -1.91 5.42 -41.92
N MET A 287 -2.40 5.86 -40.76
CA MET A 287 -1.67 5.79 -39.48
C MET A 287 -1.66 4.36 -38.88
N ILE A 288 -2.42 3.44 -39.47
CA ILE A 288 -2.58 2.05 -39.01
C ILE A 288 -1.94 1.06 -40.00
N THR A 289 -1.86 1.38 -41.29
CA THR A 289 -1.14 0.58 -42.29
C THR A 289 0.32 0.42 -41.90
N ASP A 290 0.78 -0.83 -41.78
CA ASP A 290 2.15 -1.13 -41.39
C ASP A 290 3.07 -1.14 -42.63
N PRO A 291 4.06 -0.24 -42.76
CA PRO A 291 4.91 -0.17 -43.95
C PRO A 291 5.71 -1.46 -44.20
N SER A 292 5.93 -2.27 -43.16
CA SER A 292 6.66 -3.53 -43.24
C SER A 292 5.96 -4.58 -44.12
N ARG A 293 4.64 -4.53 -44.26
CA ARG A 293 3.86 -5.58 -44.96
C ARG A 293 3.73 -5.38 -46.48
N SER A 294 4.17 -4.24 -47.02
CA SER A 294 4.14 -3.99 -48.48
C SER A 294 5.43 -4.40 -49.21
N ARG A 295 6.49 -4.80 -48.49
CA ARG A 295 7.85 -4.96 -49.03
C ARG A 295 8.33 -6.42 -49.17
N GLY A 296 7.42 -7.38 -49.14
CA GLY A 296 7.75 -8.82 -49.14
C GLY A 296 6.71 -9.70 -49.84
N SER A 297 6.44 -9.45 -51.12
CA SER A 297 5.64 -10.34 -51.98
C SER A 297 5.96 -10.18 -53.48
N LYS A 298 7.26 -10.05 -53.79
CA LYS A 298 7.90 -10.21 -55.10
C LYS A 298 9.33 -10.69 -54.80
N ASP A 299 9.86 -11.79 -55.35
CA ASP A 299 9.37 -12.69 -56.40
C ASP A 299 9.64 -14.18 -56.04
N VAL A 300 9.57 -15.07 -57.04
CA VAL A 300 10.00 -16.49 -57.04
C VAL A 300 9.06 -17.53 -56.41
N SER A 301 8.27 -18.17 -57.28
CA SER A 301 8.07 -19.63 -57.33
C SER A 301 7.80 -20.03 -58.78
N SER A 302 8.25 -21.21 -59.20
CA SER A 302 8.22 -21.67 -60.61
C SER A 302 6.90 -22.33 -61.01
N SER A 303 6.73 -22.56 -62.32
CA SER A 303 5.48 -22.98 -62.96
C SER A 303 5.33 -24.50 -63.19
N SER A 304 4.11 -24.99 -62.91
CA SER A 304 3.33 -25.99 -63.69
C SER A 304 3.73 -27.49 -63.77
N GLN A 305 2.69 -28.31 -64.01
CA GLN A 305 2.63 -29.76 -64.35
C GLN A 305 2.73 -30.76 -63.16
N ALA A 306 2.07 -31.93 -63.13
CA ALA A 306 0.84 -32.48 -63.77
C ALA A 306 0.50 -33.85 -63.11
N GLU A 307 -0.75 -34.34 -63.19
CA GLU A 307 -1.17 -35.73 -62.83
C GLU A 307 -1.12 -36.68 -64.08
N PRO A 308 -1.51 -38.00 -64.11
CA PRO A 308 -2.21 -38.88 -63.11
C PRO A 308 -1.81 -40.41 -63.04
N HIS A 309 -2.54 -41.20 -62.20
CA HIS A 309 -2.72 -42.69 -62.19
C HIS A 309 -1.50 -43.60 -61.77
N ASP A 310 -1.59 -44.89 -61.34
CA ASP A 310 -2.73 -45.84 -61.10
C ASP A 310 -2.46 -47.00 -60.06
N ARG A 311 -3.56 -47.60 -59.53
CA ARG A 311 -3.89 -49.00 -59.07
C ARG A 311 -2.96 -50.01 -58.28
N LEU A 312 -3.48 -50.43 -57.10
CA LEU A 312 -3.80 -51.82 -56.58
C LEU A 312 -2.78 -52.96 -56.28
N ALA A 313 -2.91 -53.57 -55.08
CA ALA A 313 -2.78 -55.03 -54.78
C ALA A 313 -3.43 -55.41 -53.39
N PRO A 314 -3.95 -56.65 -53.13
CA PRO A 314 -4.75 -56.97 -51.90
C PRO A 314 -4.41 -58.31 -51.14
N VAL A 315 -5.24 -58.67 -50.12
CA VAL A 315 -5.38 -60.00 -49.41
C VAL A 315 -4.35 -60.28 -48.26
N ALA A 316 -4.64 -60.86 -47.07
CA ALA A 316 -5.81 -61.60 -46.50
C ALA A 316 -6.11 -61.29 -45.00
N GLU A 317 -7.17 -61.91 -44.44
CA GLU A 317 -7.64 -61.92 -43.03
C GLU A 317 -7.79 -63.40 -42.55
N PRO A 318 -8.03 -63.77 -41.25
CA PRO A 318 -9.34 -63.55 -40.59
C PRO A 318 -9.38 -63.39 -39.03
N GLU A 319 -10.61 -63.22 -38.53
CA GLU A 319 -11.14 -63.08 -37.15
C GLU A 319 -11.09 -64.41 -36.30
N PRO A 320 -11.58 -64.53 -35.02
CA PRO A 320 -13.00 -64.28 -34.62
C PRO A 320 -13.38 -63.86 -33.15
N LEU A 321 -14.50 -63.13 -33.02
CA LEU A 321 -15.54 -63.11 -31.95
C LEU A 321 -15.26 -62.49 -30.53
N ALA A 322 -16.25 -61.96 -29.77
CA ALA A 322 -17.46 -61.13 -30.07
C ALA A 322 -18.26 -60.71 -28.80
N ARG A 323 -19.16 -59.70 -28.97
CA ARG A 323 -20.31 -59.24 -28.12
C ARG A 323 -19.97 -58.29 -26.94
N SER A 324 -20.68 -57.18 -26.67
CA SER A 324 -21.72 -56.36 -27.36
C SER A 324 -21.85 -55.00 -26.59
N ALA A 325 -22.52 -53.90 -26.98
CA ALA A 325 -23.39 -53.50 -28.10
C ALA A 325 -22.92 -52.11 -28.66
N GLY A 326 -23.66 -51.14 -29.24
CA GLY A 326 -25.09 -50.85 -29.47
C GLY A 326 -25.69 -49.83 -28.45
N ALA A 327 -26.51 -48.82 -28.81
CA ALA A 327 -26.97 -48.32 -30.13
C ALA A 327 -27.56 -46.88 -30.02
N LEU A 328 -27.65 -46.10 -31.12
CA LEU A 328 -28.58 -44.94 -31.33
C LEU A 328 -28.45 -44.33 -32.76
N PRO A 329 -29.54 -43.84 -33.42
CA PRO A 329 -29.45 -43.23 -34.76
C PRO A 329 -30.20 -41.88 -35.02
N HIS A 330 -29.77 -41.16 -36.07
CA HIS A 330 -30.47 -40.16 -36.92
C HIS A 330 -31.03 -38.83 -36.36
N ALA A 331 -31.30 -37.88 -37.29
CA ALA A 331 -31.71 -36.49 -37.09
C ALA A 331 -32.42 -35.91 -38.35
N GLU A 332 -32.76 -34.59 -38.31
CA GLU A 332 -33.22 -33.67 -39.39
C GLU A 332 -34.74 -33.52 -39.69
N PRO A 333 -35.21 -32.39 -40.29
CA PRO A 333 -34.69 -30.99 -40.24
C PRO A 333 -35.75 -29.86 -40.13
N GLY A 334 -35.29 -28.60 -39.93
CA GLY A 334 -35.79 -27.42 -40.68
C GLY A 334 -36.57 -26.29 -39.95
N ALA A 335 -35.96 -25.10 -39.85
CA ALA A 335 -36.56 -23.75 -40.00
C ALA A 335 -35.51 -22.63 -39.75
N ASP A 336 -35.50 -21.59 -40.60
CA ASP A 336 -34.57 -20.42 -40.65
C ASP A 336 -35.33 -19.10 -40.31
N PRO A 337 -34.75 -17.86 -40.29
CA PRO A 337 -33.39 -17.42 -40.66
C PRO A 337 -32.70 -16.39 -39.68
N GLU A 338 -31.59 -15.82 -40.19
CA GLU A 338 -30.93 -14.53 -39.87
C GLU A 338 -29.76 -14.50 -38.86
N ASN A 339 -28.56 -14.22 -39.41
CA ASN A 339 -27.29 -14.02 -38.71
C ASN A 339 -26.73 -12.61 -38.99
N GLU A 340 -26.41 -11.84 -37.95
CA GLU A 340 -25.37 -10.79 -38.01
C GLU A 340 -24.30 -11.06 -36.94
N MET A 341 -23.27 -11.84 -37.31
CA MET A 341 -22.20 -12.22 -36.40
C MET A 341 -21.17 -11.08 -36.22
N GLY A 342 -21.10 -10.54 -35.01
CA GLY A 342 -20.16 -9.46 -34.67
C GLY A 342 -18.71 -9.93 -34.54
N MET A 343 -17.77 -9.18 -35.11
CA MET A 343 -16.31 -9.42 -35.08
C MET A 343 -15.66 -9.39 -33.67
N MET A 344 -16.44 -9.45 -32.60
CA MET A 344 -15.96 -9.59 -31.21
C MET A 344 -15.83 -11.06 -30.78
N ASP A 345 -16.75 -11.93 -31.20
CA ASP A 345 -16.85 -13.28 -30.62
C ASP A 345 -15.73 -14.23 -31.08
N PHE A 346 -15.18 -13.96 -32.28
CA PHE A 346 -14.01 -14.67 -32.87
C PHE A 346 -12.73 -14.59 -32.01
N LEU A 347 -12.68 -13.73 -30.98
CA LEU A 347 -11.52 -13.60 -30.08
C LEU A 347 -11.72 -14.26 -28.71
N THR A 348 -12.83 -15.00 -28.50
CA THR A 348 -13.19 -15.52 -27.17
C THR A 348 -13.66 -16.98 -27.11
N THR A 349 -13.94 -17.64 -28.24
CA THR A 349 -14.32 -19.06 -28.27
C THR A 349 -13.10 -20.00 -28.27
N PRO A 350 -12.98 -20.97 -27.35
CA PRO A 350 -11.98 -22.03 -27.46
C PRO A 350 -12.41 -23.08 -28.49
N GLU A 351 -11.55 -23.40 -29.46
CA GLU A 351 -11.80 -24.47 -30.43
C GLU A 351 -12.02 -25.80 -29.72
N THR A 352 -13.23 -26.37 -29.87
CA THR A 352 -13.60 -27.70 -29.39
C THR A 352 -14.15 -28.50 -30.56
N GLY A 353 -13.25 -28.98 -31.41
CA GLY A 353 -13.54 -29.81 -32.59
C GLY A 353 -12.55 -30.98 -32.68
N MET A 354 -13.06 -32.18 -32.90
CA MET A 354 -12.25 -33.40 -32.92
C MET A 354 -11.43 -33.51 -34.21
N ARG A 355 -10.18 -34.01 -34.09
CA ARG A 355 -9.41 -34.51 -35.23
C ARG A 355 -8.56 -35.71 -34.80
N ASN A 356 -8.60 -36.79 -35.57
CA ASN A 356 -8.08 -38.09 -35.16
C ASN A 356 -6.55 -38.12 -35.00
N PRO A 357 -6.01 -38.90 -34.05
CA PRO A 357 -4.58 -38.95 -33.78
C PRO A 357 -3.83 -39.87 -34.75
N THR A 358 -2.97 -39.30 -35.59
CA THR A 358 -1.87 -40.05 -36.19
C THR A 358 -0.68 -40.11 -35.21
N PRO A 359 0.01 -41.26 -35.07
CA PRO A 359 0.99 -41.44 -34.01
C PRO A 359 2.24 -40.58 -34.24
N ARG A 360 2.48 -39.61 -33.35
CA ARG A 360 3.78 -38.93 -33.21
C ARG A 360 4.51 -39.43 -31.98
N THR A 361 5.83 -39.55 -32.14
CA THR A 361 6.76 -40.31 -31.29
C THR A 361 6.72 -39.88 -29.82
N GLN A 362 6.88 -40.83 -28.91
CA GLN A 362 6.95 -40.58 -27.46
C GLN A 362 8.13 -39.67 -27.11
N ALA A 363 7.85 -38.43 -26.71
CA ALA A 363 8.80 -37.55 -26.05
C ALA A 363 8.59 -37.62 -24.52
N ALA A 364 9.67 -37.84 -23.78
CA ALA A 364 9.67 -38.27 -22.38
C ALA A 364 8.67 -37.56 -21.45
N LEU A 365 7.85 -38.37 -20.76
CA LEU A 365 7.10 -37.96 -19.57
C LEU A 365 8.08 -37.41 -18.51
N THR A 366 8.03 -36.09 -18.30
CA THR A 366 8.62 -35.46 -17.11
C THR A 366 7.50 -35.19 -16.10
N PRO A 367 7.71 -35.44 -14.80
CA PRO A 367 6.66 -35.26 -13.81
C PRO A 367 6.28 -33.77 -13.72
N ALA A 368 4.99 -33.47 -13.93
CA ALA A 368 4.49 -32.12 -13.92
C ALA A 368 4.77 -31.43 -12.57
N THR A 369 5.23 -30.18 -12.61
CA THR A 369 5.35 -29.33 -11.42
C THR A 369 4.20 -28.34 -11.40
N ASP A 370 3.43 -28.33 -10.29
CA ASP A 370 2.13 -27.63 -10.08
C ASP A 370 2.10 -26.09 -10.26
N ASN A 371 3.13 -25.48 -10.84
CA ASN A 371 3.35 -24.03 -10.83
C ASN A 371 3.21 -23.32 -12.19
N THR A 372 2.83 -24.02 -13.26
CA THR A 372 2.60 -23.40 -14.59
C THR A 372 1.11 -23.24 -14.87
N VAL A 373 0.68 -22.00 -15.15
CA VAL A 373 -0.63 -21.69 -15.72
C VAL A 373 -0.37 -21.13 -17.11
N TYR A 374 -0.75 -21.86 -18.15
CA TYR A 374 -0.53 -21.44 -19.53
C TYR A 374 -1.56 -20.38 -19.95
N PHE A 375 -1.08 -19.16 -20.18
CA PHE A 375 -1.78 -18.12 -20.93
C PHE A 375 -0.87 -17.61 -22.05
N GLY A 376 -1.29 -17.77 -23.32
CA GLY A 376 -0.77 -17.05 -24.48
C GLY A 376 0.75 -16.87 -24.57
N LEU A 377 1.49 -17.93 -24.88
CA LEU A 377 2.91 -17.92 -25.29
C LEU A 377 3.93 -17.35 -24.28
N VAL A 378 3.56 -17.00 -23.04
CA VAL A 378 4.53 -16.79 -21.95
C VAL A 378 4.11 -17.47 -20.66
N ASN A 379 5.06 -18.23 -20.11
CA ASN A 379 4.95 -18.97 -18.86
C ASN A 379 5.04 -18.00 -17.67
N MET A 380 3.89 -17.50 -17.21
CA MET A 380 3.80 -16.71 -15.98
C MET A 380 3.95 -17.63 -14.76
N GLN A 381 5.20 -17.91 -14.39
CA GLN A 381 5.53 -18.62 -13.15
C GLN A 381 4.92 -17.88 -11.96
N LYS A 382 4.02 -18.54 -11.21
CA LYS A 382 3.56 -18.00 -9.93
C LYS A 382 4.77 -17.80 -9.00
N PRO A 383 4.88 -16.67 -8.27
CA PRO A 383 5.95 -16.49 -7.32
C PRO A 383 5.89 -17.61 -6.28
N LYS A 384 7.05 -18.18 -5.94
CA LYS A 384 7.15 -19.26 -4.95
C LYS A 384 6.48 -18.84 -3.65
N SER A 385 5.66 -19.73 -3.09
CA SER A 385 5.02 -19.51 -1.78
C SER A 385 6.06 -19.07 -0.75
N MET A 386 5.74 -18.01 0.00
CA MET A 386 6.65 -17.27 0.89
C MET A 386 7.49 -18.19 1.81
N LEU A 387 6.89 -19.28 2.28
CA LEU A 387 7.48 -20.24 3.22
C LEU A 387 8.53 -21.17 2.56
N LYS A 388 8.59 -21.22 1.23
CA LYS A 388 9.44 -22.12 0.41
C LYS A 388 10.64 -21.40 -0.22
N LEU A 389 10.86 -20.12 0.08
CA LEU A 389 11.97 -19.31 -0.44
C LEU A 389 13.32 -19.73 0.16
N ARG A 390 14.37 -19.85 -0.66
CA ARG A 390 15.74 -20.00 -0.16
C ARG A 390 16.22 -18.70 0.50
N GLY A 391 17.17 -18.78 1.44
CA GLY A 391 17.68 -17.61 2.18
C GLY A 391 18.07 -16.41 1.31
N TRP A 392 18.70 -16.62 0.15
CA TRP A 392 19.05 -15.55 -0.79
C TRP A 392 17.86 -14.97 -1.58
N GLU A 393 16.81 -15.76 -1.80
CA GLU A 393 15.56 -15.31 -2.42
C GLU A 393 14.74 -14.51 -1.40
N CYS A 394 14.62 -15.06 -0.18
CA CYS A 394 14.10 -14.41 1.02
C CYS A 394 14.76 -13.04 1.25
N PHE A 395 16.09 -12.95 1.21
CA PHE A 395 16.82 -11.71 1.45
C PHE A 395 16.34 -10.58 0.52
N LYS A 396 16.17 -10.84 -0.78
CA LYS A 396 15.68 -9.82 -1.73
C LYS A 396 14.32 -9.25 -1.35
N TYR A 397 13.35 -10.10 -0.99
CA TYR A 397 12.02 -9.64 -0.59
C TYR A 397 12.02 -8.98 0.80
N CYS A 398 12.83 -9.48 1.74
CA CYS A 398 13.00 -8.85 3.04
C CYS A 398 13.64 -7.47 2.93
N THR A 399 14.77 -7.31 2.21
CA THR A 399 15.41 -6.01 1.97
C THR A 399 14.48 -5.03 1.28
N ALA A 400 13.70 -5.48 0.29
CA ALA A 400 12.68 -4.64 -0.33
C ALA A 400 11.65 -4.13 0.69
N VAL A 401 11.08 -5.01 1.51
CA VAL A 401 10.13 -4.59 2.56
C VAL A 401 10.79 -3.77 3.67
N THR A 402 12.06 -4.01 4.02
CA THR A 402 12.83 -3.19 4.96
C THR A 402 13.05 -1.76 4.45
N ILE A 403 13.30 -1.57 3.15
CA ILE A 403 13.36 -0.22 2.54
C ILE A 403 11.98 0.45 2.59
N LEU A 404 10.90 -0.30 2.39
CA LEU A 404 9.53 0.23 2.51
C LEU A 404 9.19 0.58 3.97
N PHE A 405 9.72 -0.16 4.95
CA PHE A 405 9.66 0.16 6.39
C PHE A 405 10.47 1.41 6.74
N PHE A 406 11.62 1.67 6.10
CA PHE A 406 12.33 2.96 6.22
C PHE A 406 11.45 4.10 5.70
N LEU A 407 11.00 4.00 4.44
CA LEU A 407 10.19 5.02 3.77
C LEU A 407 8.92 5.35 4.57
N TRP A 408 8.22 4.33 5.05
CA TRP A 408 7.05 4.47 5.91
C TRP A 408 7.39 5.00 7.32
N GLY A 409 8.45 4.51 7.96
CA GLY A 409 8.87 4.96 9.30
C GLY A 409 9.27 6.44 9.32
N PHE A 410 9.87 6.93 8.23
CA PHE A 410 10.13 8.36 8.01
C PHE A 410 8.82 9.15 7.90
N SER A 411 7.93 8.75 6.99
CA SER A 411 6.59 9.34 6.81
C SER A 411 5.77 9.41 8.11
N TYR A 412 5.81 8.35 8.91
CA TYR A 412 5.16 8.26 10.22
C TYR A 412 5.79 9.21 11.25
N GLY A 413 7.13 9.24 11.33
CA GLY A 413 7.85 10.17 12.20
C GLY A 413 7.55 11.64 11.89
N LEU A 414 7.41 11.99 10.60
CA LEU A 414 7.03 13.33 10.18
C LEU A 414 5.62 13.70 10.64
N LEU A 415 4.66 12.82 10.36
CA LEU A 415 3.24 13.00 10.70
C LEU A 415 3.02 13.20 12.21
N ASN A 416 3.70 12.42 13.06
CA ASN A 416 3.59 12.58 14.51
C ASN A 416 4.14 13.93 15.00
N THR A 417 5.26 14.41 14.47
CA THR A 417 5.79 15.74 14.84
C THR A 417 4.86 16.87 14.39
N LEU A 418 4.33 16.81 13.15
CA LEU A 418 3.38 17.80 12.63
C LEU A 418 2.11 17.86 13.49
N ASN A 419 1.57 16.70 13.90
CA ASN A 419 0.37 16.61 14.73
C ASN A 419 0.60 17.16 16.15
N SER A 420 1.80 16.93 16.72
CA SER A 420 2.19 17.50 18.01
C SER A 420 2.28 19.02 17.96
N GLU A 421 2.90 19.57 16.91
CA GLU A 421 3.01 21.01 16.73
C GLU A 421 1.68 21.68 16.41
N ILE A 422 0.78 21.05 15.64
CA ILE A 422 -0.59 21.54 15.50
C ILE A 422 -1.32 21.59 16.84
N SER A 423 -1.17 20.57 17.69
CA SER A 423 -1.82 20.53 19.01
C SER A 423 -1.33 21.67 19.90
N ARG A 424 -0.03 22.01 19.82
CA ARG A 424 0.59 23.16 20.50
C ARG A 424 0.12 24.50 19.94
N VAL A 425 0.18 24.69 18.62
CA VAL A 425 -0.20 25.95 17.93
C VAL A 425 -1.70 26.25 18.04
N SER A 426 -2.55 25.22 18.08
CA SER A 426 -4.00 25.38 18.29
C SER A 426 -4.42 25.46 19.77
N GLY A 427 -3.46 25.51 20.71
CA GLY A 427 -3.72 25.75 22.13
C GLY A 427 -4.56 24.65 22.81
N GLN A 428 -4.46 23.40 22.33
CA GLN A 428 -5.30 22.30 22.83
C GLN A 428 -4.96 21.93 24.28
N SER A 429 -5.99 21.60 25.05
CA SER A 429 -5.83 21.12 26.43
C SER A 429 -5.23 19.72 26.46
N THR A 430 -4.62 19.34 27.59
CA THR A 430 -4.01 18.01 27.78
C THR A 430 -5.00 16.87 27.48
N SER A 431 -6.28 17.02 27.85
CA SER A 431 -7.32 16.02 27.57
C SER A 431 -7.75 15.98 26.10
N GLN A 432 -7.65 17.09 25.36
CA GLN A 432 -7.84 17.10 23.91
C GLN A 432 -6.71 16.35 23.19
N THR A 433 -5.44 16.65 23.54
CA THR A 433 -4.26 15.97 22.98
C THR A 433 -4.26 14.47 23.28
N LEU A 434 -4.59 14.06 24.52
CA LEU A 434 -4.79 12.64 24.87
C LEU A 434 -5.98 12.02 24.12
N GLY A 435 -7.02 12.80 23.82
CA GLY A 435 -8.17 12.40 22.99
C GLY A 435 -7.78 12.08 21.54
N LEU A 436 -6.89 12.88 20.92
CA LEU A 436 -6.33 12.60 19.59
C LEU A 436 -5.55 11.27 19.58
N LEU A 437 -4.74 11.03 20.61
CA LEU A 437 -3.97 9.80 20.78
C LEU A 437 -4.87 8.57 21.02
N THR A 438 -5.95 8.76 21.79
CA THR A 438 -7.01 7.75 22.00
C THR A 438 -7.75 7.42 20.70
N ALA A 439 -8.03 8.42 19.85
CA ALA A 439 -8.61 8.18 18.53
C ALA A 439 -7.66 7.38 17.61
N TYR A 440 -6.36 7.72 17.63
CA TYR A 440 -5.33 7.02 16.86
C TYR A 440 -5.15 5.55 17.30
N PHE A 441 -4.91 5.27 18.59
CA PHE A 441 -4.74 3.88 19.07
C PHE A 441 -6.05 3.11 19.18
N GLY A 442 -7.18 3.77 19.42
CA GLY A 442 -8.50 3.16 19.33
C GLY A 442 -8.79 2.62 17.92
N ALA A 443 -8.33 3.32 16.89
CA ALA A 443 -8.43 2.86 15.51
C ALA A 443 -7.62 1.58 15.21
N TYR A 444 -6.57 1.26 15.98
CA TYR A 444 -5.81 0.03 15.79
C TYR A 444 -6.63 -1.23 16.07
N LEU A 445 -7.49 -1.18 17.09
CA LEU A 445 -8.44 -2.27 17.42
C LEU A 445 -9.37 -2.55 16.23
N PHE A 446 -9.99 -1.52 15.68
CA PHE A 446 -10.97 -1.66 14.60
C PHE A 446 -10.32 -1.95 13.24
N GLY A 447 -9.28 -1.21 12.87
CA GLY A 447 -8.61 -1.34 11.56
C GLY A 447 -8.00 -2.71 11.34
N SER A 448 -7.37 -3.27 12.37
CA SER A 448 -6.79 -4.60 12.30
C SER A 448 -7.84 -5.72 12.23
N LEU A 449 -8.82 -5.72 13.14
CA LEU A 449 -9.81 -6.81 13.24
C LEU A 449 -10.85 -6.81 12.12
N THR A 450 -11.20 -5.63 11.57
CA THR A 450 -12.19 -5.51 10.48
C THR A 450 -11.53 -5.66 9.10
N VAL A 451 -10.92 -4.60 8.58
CA VAL A 451 -10.39 -4.54 7.21
C VAL A 451 -9.09 -5.33 7.09
N GLY A 452 -8.15 -5.19 8.03
CA GLY A 452 -6.86 -5.88 8.00
C GLY A 452 -7.02 -7.40 7.90
N GLN A 453 -7.72 -7.99 8.86
CA GLN A 453 -8.02 -9.42 8.90
C GLN A 453 -8.81 -9.91 7.67
N LEU A 454 -9.83 -9.15 7.23
CA LEU A 454 -10.68 -9.54 6.10
C LEU A 454 -9.92 -9.56 4.78
N VAL A 455 -9.13 -8.51 4.50
CA VAL A 455 -8.33 -8.39 3.27
C VAL A 455 -7.18 -9.39 3.28
N LEU A 456 -6.46 -9.55 4.40
CA LEU A 456 -5.34 -10.49 4.51
C LEU A 456 -5.77 -11.95 4.30
N ARG A 457 -6.95 -12.33 4.77
CA ARG A 457 -7.53 -13.67 4.54
C ARG A 457 -8.06 -13.86 3.12
N ARG A 458 -8.83 -12.90 2.58
CA ARG A 458 -9.52 -13.06 1.28
C ARG A 458 -8.69 -12.66 0.04
N ARG A 459 -7.70 -11.78 0.17
CA ARG A 459 -6.91 -11.20 -0.93
C ARG A 459 -5.39 -11.15 -0.69
N GLY A 460 -4.91 -11.74 0.40
CA GLY A 460 -3.48 -11.91 0.65
C GLY A 460 -2.75 -10.67 1.15
N PHE A 461 -1.43 -10.82 1.32
CA PHE A 461 -0.57 -9.78 1.89
C PHE A 461 -0.50 -8.56 0.97
N LYS A 462 -0.36 -8.77 -0.35
CA LYS A 462 -0.21 -7.69 -1.34
C LYS A 462 -1.39 -6.73 -1.34
N ALA A 463 -2.62 -7.25 -1.34
CA ALA A 463 -3.82 -6.42 -1.29
C ALA A 463 -3.96 -5.66 0.03
N THR A 464 -3.47 -6.23 1.14
CA THR A 464 -3.54 -5.60 2.46
C THR A 464 -2.60 -4.40 2.56
N PHE A 465 -1.37 -4.51 2.06
CA PHE A 465 -0.43 -3.38 1.93
C PHE A 465 -1.03 -2.22 1.12
N ILE A 466 -1.61 -2.52 -0.05
CA ILE A 466 -2.22 -1.49 -0.91
C ILE A 466 -3.42 -0.83 -0.21
N THR A 467 -4.29 -1.63 0.43
CA THR A 467 -5.49 -1.12 1.12
C THR A 467 -5.12 -0.20 2.29
N GLY A 468 -4.16 -0.60 3.14
CA GLY A 468 -3.74 0.19 4.28
C GLY A 468 -3.07 1.51 3.89
N LEU A 469 -2.24 1.52 2.84
CA LEU A 469 -1.58 2.74 2.34
C LEU A 469 -2.58 3.72 1.73
N CYS A 470 -3.60 3.23 1.02
CA CYS A 470 -4.67 4.09 0.54
C CYS A 470 -5.46 4.73 1.69
N ILE A 471 -5.81 3.97 2.75
CA ILE A 471 -6.53 4.52 3.91
C ILE A 471 -5.63 5.52 4.68
N TYR A 472 -4.37 5.17 4.93
CA TYR A 472 -3.39 6.05 5.58
C TYR A 472 -3.24 7.39 4.83
N GLY A 473 -2.96 7.34 3.52
CA GLY A 473 -2.82 8.55 2.69
C GLY A 473 -4.12 9.37 2.59
N THR A 474 -5.29 8.73 2.66
CA THR A 474 -6.58 9.43 2.77
C THR A 474 -6.67 10.19 4.08
N GLY A 475 -6.36 9.53 5.20
CA GLY A 475 -6.34 10.15 6.53
C GLY A 475 -5.36 11.32 6.63
N THR A 476 -4.17 11.22 6.02
CA THR A 476 -3.22 12.34 5.98
C THR A 476 -3.77 13.54 5.22
N LEU A 477 -4.45 13.34 4.08
CA LEU A 477 -5.09 14.46 3.37
C LEU A 477 -6.25 15.09 4.17
N MET A 478 -6.91 14.34 5.05
CA MET A 478 -7.95 14.89 5.93
C MET A 478 -7.39 15.85 6.99
N PHE A 479 -6.10 15.76 7.37
CA PHE A 479 -5.50 16.76 8.26
C PHE A 479 -5.45 18.17 7.67
N TRP A 480 -5.34 18.33 6.34
CA TRP A 480 -5.28 19.64 5.69
C TRP A 480 -6.55 20.49 5.94
N PRO A 481 -7.78 20.07 5.59
CA PRO A 481 -8.97 20.87 5.89
C PRO A 481 -9.18 21.04 7.40
N CYS A 482 -8.75 20.09 8.23
CA CYS A 482 -8.85 20.21 9.69
C CYS A 482 -7.89 21.28 10.25
N ALA A 483 -6.69 21.43 9.68
CA ALA A 483 -5.76 22.50 10.00
C ALA A 483 -6.27 23.87 9.54
N VAL A 484 -6.84 23.95 8.33
CA VAL A 484 -7.43 25.18 7.76
C VAL A 484 -8.66 25.66 8.55
N LEU A 485 -9.43 24.74 9.12
CA LEU A 485 -10.63 25.03 9.92
C LEU A 485 -10.39 24.95 11.45
N THR A 486 -9.13 24.75 11.88
CA THR A 486 -8.70 24.51 13.28
C THR A 486 -9.61 23.56 14.09
N SER A 487 -10.21 22.57 13.42
CA SER A 487 -11.38 21.84 13.93
C SER A 487 -10.99 20.58 14.71
N PHE A 488 -11.15 20.62 16.04
CA PHE A 488 -10.85 19.48 16.92
C PHE A 488 -11.59 18.18 16.56
N PRO A 489 -12.91 18.16 16.27
CA PRO A 489 -13.60 16.96 15.79
C PRO A 489 -13.03 16.43 14.47
N GLY A 490 -12.60 17.33 13.58
CA GLY A 490 -11.92 16.97 12.33
C GLY A 490 -10.56 16.30 12.59
N PHE A 491 -9.76 16.82 13.52
CA PHE A 491 -8.50 16.19 13.94
C PHE A 491 -8.71 14.82 14.59
N ILE A 492 -9.75 14.63 15.40
CA ILE A 492 -10.12 13.33 15.97
C ILE A 492 -10.41 12.31 14.85
N ILE A 493 -11.25 12.67 13.88
CA ILE A 493 -11.59 11.79 12.75
C ILE A 493 -10.34 11.50 11.89
N SER A 494 -9.51 12.51 11.63
CA SER A 494 -8.29 12.35 10.82
C SER A 494 -7.26 11.43 11.49
N ASN A 495 -7.04 11.57 12.80
CA ASN A 495 -6.21 10.65 13.58
C ASN A 495 -6.76 9.22 13.56
N PHE A 496 -8.07 9.05 13.69
CA PHE A 496 -8.71 7.73 13.60
C PHE A 496 -8.51 7.08 12.23
N VAL A 497 -8.72 7.80 11.12
CA VAL A 497 -8.52 7.23 9.77
C VAL A 497 -7.05 6.88 9.52
N VAL A 498 -6.10 7.71 9.97
CA VAL A 498 -4.67 7.42 9.90
C VAL A 498 -4.31 6.16 10.70
N GLY A 499 -4.71 6.08 11.98
CA GLY A 499 -4.44 4.91 12.82
C GLY A 499 -5.07 3.62 12.27
N PHE A 500 -6.28 3.72 11.71
CA PHE A 500 -6.96 2.60 11.04
C PHE A 500 -6.14 2.09 9.84
N GLY A 501 -5.64 2.99 9.00
CA GLY A 501 -4.82 2.66 7.83
C GLY A 501 -3.49 1.98 8.23
N LEU A 502 -2.83 2.51 9.25
CA LEU A 502 -1.57 1.96 9.80
C LEU A 502 -1.78 0.57 10.42
N ALA A 503 -2.87 0.37 11.14
CA ALA A 503 -3.23 -0.94 11.69
C ALA A 503 -3.52 -1.98 10.60
N VAL A 504 -4.20 -1.59 9.51
CA VAL A 504 -4.37 -2.45 8.33
C VAL A 504 -3.02 -2.84 7.73
N LEU A 505 -2.05 -1.92 7.66
CA LEU A 505 -0.68 -2.22 7.21
C LEU A 505 0.04 -3.19 8.15
N GLU A 506 0.13 -2.88 9.44
CA GLU A 506 0.86 -3.68 10.42
C GLU A 506 0.35 -5.12 10.53
N THR A 507 -0.96 -5.31 10.35
CA THR A 507 -1.62 -6.62 10.29
C THR A 507 -1.05 -7.53 9.21
N ALA A 508 -0.49 -6.98 8.13
CA ALA A 508 0.20 -7.74 7.07
C ALA A 508 1.73 -7.57 7.10
N ALA A 509 2.24 -6.41 7.51
CA ALA A 509 3.65 -6.04 7.45
C ALA A 509 4.52 -6.86 8.42
N ASN A 510 4.11 -6.92 9.69
CA ASN A 510 4.81 -7.67 10.73
C ASN A 510 4.81 -9.19 10.46
N PRO A 511 3.68 -9.85 10.13
CA PRO A 511 3.72 -11.29 9.80
C PRO A 511 4.46 -11.58 8.49
N PHE A 512 4.46 -10.68 7.49
CA PHE A 512 5.22 -10.90 6.24
C PHE A 512 6.72 -11.08 6.54
N LEU A 513 7.31 -10.18 7.33
CA LEU A 513 8.74 -10.24 7.69
C LEU A 513 9.07 -11.43 8.60
N ALA A 514 8.16 -11.78 9.52
CA ALA A 514 8.29 -12.96 10.36
C ALA A 514 8.24 -14.28 9.55
N LEU A 515 7.34 -14.38 8.56
CA LEU A 515 7.09 -15.60 7.77
C LEU A 515 7.95 -15.75 6.51
N CYS A 516 8.51 -14.67 5.97
CA CYS A 516 9.35 -14.69 4.78
C CYS A 516 10.73 -15.31 5.06
N GLY A 517 10.83 -16.63 4.92
CA GLY A 517 12.05 -17.41 5.10
C GLY A 517 12.05 -18.28 6.36
N PRO A 518 13.22 -18.82 6.78
CA PRO A 518 13.32 -19.80 7.87
C PRO A 518 12.67 -19.32 9.18
N PRO A 519 11.89 -20.16 9.90
CA PRO A 519 11.21 -19.76 11.12
C PRO A 519 12.16 -19.53 12.30
N SER A 520 13.40 -20.03 12.23
CA SER A 520 14.46 -19.87 13.25
C SER A 520 15.17 -18.52 13.25
N SER A 521 14.81 -17.61 12.33
CA SER A 521 15.34 -16.24 12.29
C SER A 521 14.21 -15.21 12.07
N ALA A 522 12.98 -15.55 12.46
CA ALA A 522 11.82 -14.67 12.36
C ALA A 522 11.98 -13.40 13.19
N GLU A 523 12.42 -13.55 14.45
CA GLU A 523 12.73 -12.45 15.37
C GLU A 523 13.82 -11.55 14.79
N PHE A 524 14.97 -12.11 14.43
CA PHE A 524 16.09 -11.37 13.83
C PHE A 524 15.66 -10.53 12.63
N ARG A 525 14.90 -11.11 11.68
CA ARG A 525 14.42 -10.38 10.50
C ARG A 525 13.47 -9.23 10.86
N LEU A 526 12.51 -9.50 11.73
CA LEU A 526 11.48 -8.52 12.09
C LEU A 526 12.10 -7.39 12.92
N LEU A 527 12.96 -7.70 13.89
CA LEU A 527 13.68 -6.72 14.72
C LEU A 527 14.59 -5.83 13.88
N LEU A 528 15.34 -6.41 12.92
CA LEU A 528 16.21 -5.66 12.00
C LEU A 528 15.43 -4.68 11.13
N ALA A 529 14.29 -5.11 10.57
CA ALA A 529 13.42 -4.24 9.77
C ALA A 529 12.74 -3.15 10.61
N GLN A 530 12.28 -3.48 11.81
CA GLN A 530 11.73 -2.54 12.79
C GLN A 530 12.78 -1.58 13.37
N GLY A 531 14.07 -1.95 13.38
CA GLY A 531 15.19 -1.06 13.71
C GLY A 531 15.43 -0.03 12.60
N VAL A 532 15.36 -0.45 11.34
CA VAL A 532 15.42 0.45 10.17
C VAL A 532 14.22 1.40 10.11
N GLN A 533 13.01 0.94 10.48
CA GLN A 533 11.85 1.82 10.66
C GLN A 533 12.07 2.86 11.78
N ALA A 534 12.65 2.43 12.91
CA ALA A 534 12.91 3.31 14.05
C ALA A 534 13.93 4.41 13.70
N SER A 535 15.06 4.06 13.05
CA SER A 535 16.04 5.07 12.62
C SER A 535 15.48 6.05 11.59
N ALA A 536 14.57 5.61 10.72
CA ALA A 536 13.86 6.48 9.80
C ALA A 536 12.97 7.51 10.52
N SER A 537 12.28 7.10 11.58
CA SER A 537 11.46 8.02 12.40
C SER A 537 12.29 9.06 13.15
N VAL A 538 13.47 8.67 13.66
CA VAL A 538 14.44 9.57 14.31
C VAL A 538 14.99 10.60 13.32
N LEU A 539 15.39 10.15 12.12
CA LEU A 539 15.82 11.03 11.04
C LEU A 539 14.72 12.03 10.63
N SER A 540 13.46 11.59 10.63
CA SER A 540 12.34 12.47 10.32
C SER A 540 12.05 13.51 11.39
N LYS A 541 12.19 13.18 12.69
CA LYS A 541 12.07 14.17 13.77
C LYS A 541 13.14 15.27 13.64
N LEU A 542 14.38 14.85 13.39
CA LEU A 542 15.52 15.74 13.13
C LEU A 542 15.30 16.68 11.93
N LEU A 543 14.80 16.13 10.81
CA LEU A 543 14.52 16.93 9.62
C LEU A 543 13.40 17.94 9.87
N ALA A 544 12.32 17.52 10.53
CA ALA A 544 11.20 18.40 10.85
C ALA A 544 11.65 19.59 11.70
N GLN A 545 12.34 19.34 12.82
CA GLN A 545 12.85 20.38 13.72
C GLN A 545 13.78 21.37 13.02
N LYS A 546 14.71 20.89 12.17
CA LYS A 546 15.74 21.73 11.54
C LYS A 546 15.38 22.36 10.20
N VAL A 547 14.36 21.87 9.49
CA VAL A 547 14.03 22.31 8.12
C VAL A 547 12.61 22.85 7.99
N LEU A 548 11.65 22.34 8.77
CA LEU A 548 10.28 22.88 8.77
C LEU A 548 10.09 23.96 9.84
N PHE A 549 10.58 23.73 11.06
CA PHE A 549 10.23 24.61 12.19
C PHE A 549 11.19 25.78 12.44
N ASP A 550 12.42 25.74 11.91
CA ASP A 550 13.43 26.81 12.06
C ASP A 550 12.95 28.18 11.51
N GLY A 551 12.13 28.16 10.44
CA GLY A 551 11.45 29.35 9.92
C GLY A 551 10.15 29.74 10.65
N ILE A 552 9.46 28.77 11.27
CA ILE A 552 8.14 28.96 11.89
C ILE A 552 8.23 29.70 13.24
N ALA A 553 9.38 29.67 13.90
CA ALA A 553 9.63 30.40 15.14
C ALA A 553 9.45 31.94 15.05
N ARG A 554 9.24 32.51 13.85
CA ARG A 554 8.96 33.94 13.64
C ARG A 554 7.53 34.26 13.15
N ARG A 555 6.79 33.31 12.59
CA ARG A 555 5.35 33.43 12.24
C ARG A 555 4.70 32.04 12.26
N PRO A 556 3.55 31.83 12.94
CA PRO A 556 2.86 30.53 12.99
C PRO A 556 2.18 30.20 11.65
N SER A 557 2.99 29.80 10.67
CA SER A 557 2.58 29.45 9.32
C SER A 557 1.98 28.04 9.28
N LEU A 558 0.66 27.93 9.46
CA LEU A 558 -0.06 26.66 9.23
C LEU A 558 0.04 26.18 7.77
N ILE A 559 0.52 27.03 6.86
CA ILE A 559 0.69 26.78 5.43
C ILE A 559 1.76 25.71 5.16
N ASP A 560 2.93 25.82 5.80
CA ASP A 560 4.05 24.89 5.56
C ASP A 560 3.73 23.46 6.03
N VAL A 561 2.94 23.37 7.11
CA VAL A 561 2.41 22.10 7.64
C VAL A 561 1.44 21.43 6.65
N GLN A 562 0.63 22.21 5.92
CA GLN A 562 -0.28 21.69 4.89
C GLN A 562 0.48 21.04 3.73
N TRP A 563 1.57 21.66 3.27
CA TRP A 563 2.45 21.09 2.23
C TRP A 563 3.13 19.80 2.68
N ALA A 564 3.53 19.70 3.95
CA ALA A 564 4.10 18.48 4.50
C ALA A 564 3.09 17.31 4.51
N TYR A 565 1.81 17.57 4.84
CA TYR A 565 0.75 16.57 4.72
C TYR A 565 0.50 16.11 3.28
N LEU A 566 0.51 17.03 2.31
CA LEU A 566 0.40 16.68 0.89
C LEU A 566 1.55 15.77 0.44
N ALA A 567 2.79 16.12 0.81
CA ALA A 567 3.97 15.33 0.45
C ALA A 567 3.87 13.89 0.98
N VAL A 568 3.48 13.72 2.25
CA VAL A 568 3.24 12.41 2.87
C VAL A 568 2.13 11.62 2.16
N ALA A 569 1.04 12.27 1.75
CA ALA A 569 -0.06 11.59 1.05
C ALA A 569 0.32 11.15 -0.37
N LEU A 570 0.95 12.01 -1.16
CA LEU A 570 1.44 11.68 -2.50
C LEU A 570 2.47 10.53 -2.45
N PHE A 571 3.38 10.58 -1.48
CA PHE A 571 4.34 9.53 -1.19
C PHE A 571 3.68 8.20 -0.80
N SER A 572 2.61 8.23 0.01
CA SER A 572 1.84 7.04 0.38
C SER A 572 1.20 6.36 -0.82
N VAL A 573 0.70 7.14 -1.79
CA VAL A 573 0.15 6.60 -3.05
C VAL A 573 1.24 6.10 -3.99
N MET A 574 2.41 6.78 -4.06
CA MET A 574 3.58 6.26 -4.77
C MET A 574 3.99 4.88 -4.23
N LEU A 575 3.96 4.71 -2.90
CA LEU A 575 4.25 3.44 -2.24
C LEU A 575 3.17 2.37 -2.55
N ALA A 576 1.89 2.74 -2.58
CA ALA A 576 0.80 1.85 -2.97
C ALA A 576 0.90 1.40 -4.45
N LEU A 577 1.29 2.31 -5.35
CA LEU A 577 1.58 2.00 -6.75
C LEU A 577 2.79 1.07 -6.89
N PHE A 578 3.87 1.31 -6.14
CA PHE A 578 5.02 0.41 -6.10
C PHE A 578 4.62 -1.00 -5.65
N PHE A 579 3.79 -1.13 -4.61
CA PHE A 579 3.23 -2.42 -4.20
C PHE A 579 2.30 -3.06 -5.25
N CYS A 580 1.56 -2.28 -6.05
CA CYS A 580 0.80 -2.81 -7.19
C CYS A 580 1.73 -3.53 -8.20
N TYR A 581 2.92 -2.99 -8.48
CA TYR A 581 3.87 -3.58 -9.42
C TYR A 581 4.74 -4.68 -8.82
N MET A 582 5.11 -4.60 -7.55
CA MET A 582 5.99 -5.60 -6.92
C MET A 582 5.36 -7.01 -6.90
N PRO A 583 6.04 -8.05 -7.42
CA PRO A 583 5.58 -9.43 -7.30
C PRO A 583 5.92 -9.97 -5.90
N LEU A 584 5.14 -9.56 -4.89
CA LEU A 584 5.26 -10.09 -3.54
C LEU A 584 4.95 -11.61 -3.52
N PRO A 585 5.76 -12.44 -2.83
CA PRO A 585 5.44 -13.84 -2.59
C PRO A 585 4.33 -13.93 -1.54
N GLU A 586 3.32 -14.76 -1.79
CA GLU A 586 2.19 -14.95 -0.86
C GLU A 586 2.27 -16.29 -0.12
N ALA A 587 1.51 -16.42 0.97
CA ALA A 587 1.30 -17.68 1.68
C ALA A 587 -0.20 -18.01 1.75
N THR A 588 -0.56 -19.19 1.30
CA THR A 588 -1.92 -19.72 1.42
C THR A 588 -2.16 -20.26 2.84
N ASP A 589 -3.40 -20.27 3.30
CA ASP A 589 -3.77 -20.83 4.61
C ASP A 589 -3.41 -22.33 4.71
N ALA A 590 -3.36 -23.03 3.56
CA ALA A 590 -2.90 -24.42 3.44
C ALA A 590 -1.37 -24.58 3.49
N ASP A 591 -0.58 -23.67 2.91
CA ASP A 591 0.89 -23.66 3.09
C ASP A 591 1.24 -23.38 4.57
N LEU A 592 0.54 -22.44 5.20
CA LEU A 592 0.73 -22.11 6.62
C LEU A 592 0.36 -23.28 7.53
N GLN A 593 -0.73 -24.00 7.24
CA GLN A 593 -1.08 -25.22 7.98
C GLN A 593 0.02 -26.28 7.85
N ARG A 594 0.45 -26.61 6.62
CA ARG A 594 1.54 -27.58 6.37
C ARG A 594 2.85 -27.22 7.10
N GLN A 595 3.17 -25.93 7.22
CA GLN A 595 4.33 -25.50 8.01
C GLN A 595 4.16 -25.79 9.51
N SER A 596 2.94 -25.65 10.05
CA SER A 596 2.62 -25.98 11.44
C SER A 596 2.62 -27.48 11.69
N ASP A 597 2.09 -28.27 10.75
CA ASP A 597 2.06 -29.73 10.84
C ASP A 597 3.48 -30.31 10.84
N ASN A 598 4.37 -29.77 9.99
CA ASN A 598 5.80 -30.09 9.93
C ASN A 598 6.60 -29.75 11.22
N LEU A 599 6.03 -28.97 12.16
CA LEU A 599 6.66 -28.72 13.47
C LEU A 599 6.31 -29.81 14.50
N GLY A 600 5.44 -30.77 14.17
CA GLY A 600 5.02 -31.83 15.09
C GLY A 600 4.15 -31.37 16.26
N ILE A 601 3.57 -30.17 16.16
CA ILE A 601 2.71 -29.57 17.19
C ILE A 601 1.26 -29.97 16.91
N LEU A 602 0.68 -30.81 17.77
CA LEU A 602 -0.72 -31.21 17.67
C LEU A 602 -1.64 -30.01 17.92
N HIS A 603 -2.58 -29.78 17.00
CA HIS A 603 -3.50 -28.63 17.07
C HIS A 603 -4.50 -28.70 18.26
N GLU A 604 -4.50 -29.84 18.97
CA GLU A 604 -5.37 -30.14 20.11
C GLU A 604 -4.60 -30.25 21.44
N ASP A 605 -3.28 -30.02 21.44
CA ASP A 605 -2.46 -30.05 22.66
C ASP A 605 -3.04 -29.13 23.75
N THR A 606 -3.40 -29.69 24.90
CA THR A 606 -3.81 -28.94 26.09
C THR A 606 -2.62 -28.67 27.01
N VAL A 607 -2.64 -27.52 27.70
CA VAL A 607 -1.60 -27.18 28.70
C VAL A 607 -1.98 -27.73 30.08
N TYR A 608 -3.24 -27.54 30.45
CA TYR A 608 -3.82 -28.04 31.69
C TYR A 608 -4.93 -29.04 31.35
N SER A 609 -5.05 -30.10 32.16
CA SER A 609 -6.07 -31.12 31.96
C SER A 609 -7.32 -30.80 32.79
N PRO A 610 -8.52 -30.65 32.18
CA PRO A 610 -8.82 -30.50 30.76
C PRO A 610 -9.03 -29.02 30.35
N ASN A 611 -9.51 -28.82 29.11
CA ASN A 611 -10.15 -27.61 28.54
C ASN A 611 -9.26 -26.49 27.93
N ILE A 612 -8.04 -26.20 28.39
CA ILE A 612 -7.24 -25.09 27.81
C ILE A 612 -6.28 -25.56 26.71
N ARG A 613 -6.63 -25.26 25.45
CA ARG A 613 -5.82 -25.49 24.23
C ARG A 613 -4.59 -24.57 24.17
N LEU A 614 -3.40 -25.16 24.00
CA LEU A 614 -2.09 -24.51 23.94
C LEU A 614 -2.03 -23.28 23.02
N ILE A 615 -2.44 -23.45 21.76
CA ILE A 615 -2.33 -22.40 20.73
C ILE A 615 -3.09 -21.13 21.12
N TYR A 616 -4.28 -21.29 21.73
CA TYR A 616 -5.12 -20.16 22.15
C TYR A 616 -4.59 -19.50 23.42
N LEU A 617 -4.05 -20.26 24.38
CA LEU A 617 -3.43 -19.68 25.58
C LEU A 617 -2.15 -18.90 25.24
N THR A 618 -1.27 -19.49 24.41
CA THR A 618 -0.05 -18.83 23.94
C THR A 618 -0.37 -17.54 23.18
N LEU A 619 -1.37 -17.56 22.29
CA LEU A 619 -1.80 -16.35 21.56
C LEU A 619 -2.44 -15.31 22.49
N GLY A 620 -3.32 -15.72 23.40
CA GLY A 620 -3.99 -14.82 24.35
C GLY A 620 -3.01 -14.10 25.26
N LEU A 621 -2.03 -14.83 25.81
CA LEU A 621 -0.96 -14.24 26.62
C LEU A 621 -0.01 -13.36 25.80
N ALA A 622 0.26 -13.70 24.53
CA ALA A 622 1.04 -12.84 23.64
C ALA A 622 0.32 -11.51 23.35
N VAL A 623 -0.98 -11.55 23.05
CA VAL A 623 -1.83 -10.37 22.82
C VAL A 623 -1.94 -9.52 24.10
N PHE A 624 -2.12 -10.14 25.26
CA PHE A 624 -2.13 -9.44 26.55
C PHE A 624 -0.77 -8.79 26.87
N GLY A 625 0.33 -9.51 26.70
CA GLY A 625 1.69 -8.96 26.89
C GLY A 625 2.00 -7.80 25.94
N GLN A 626 1.55 -7.90 24.68
CA GLN A 626 1.67 -6.82 23.68
C GLN A 626 0.83 -5.59 24.05
N PHE A 627 -0.39 -5.80 24.58
CA PHE A 627 -1.27 -4.75 25.05
C PHE A 627 -0.67 -4.02 26.26
N CYS A 628 -0.18 -4.76 27.26
CA CYS A 628 0.52 -4.20 28.40
C CYS A 628 1.78 -3.42 27.99
N TYR A 629 2.54 -3.92 27.02
CA TYR A 629 3.71 -3.24 26.47
C TYR A 629 3.36 -1.89 25.83
N VAL A 630 2.44 -1.85 24.85
CA VAL A 630 2.12 -0.58 24.15
C VAL A 630 1.48 0.43 25.10
N SER A 631 0.65 -0.05 26.04
CA SER A 631 0.12 0.79 27.12
C SER A 631 1.21 1.52 27.90
N ALA A 632 2.34 0.86 28.15
CA ALA A 632 3.46 1.41 28.90
C ALA A 632 4.39 2.28 28.02
N GLN A 633 4.66 1.85 26.78
CA GLN A 633 5.45 2.60 25.79
C GLN A 633 4.87 3.99 25.54
N GLU A 634 3.56 4.08 25.26
CA GLU A 634 2.93 5.37 24.98
C GLU A 634 2.82 6.24 26.23
N SER A 635 2.55 5.64 27.40
CA SER A 635 2.56 6.35 28.68
C SER A 635 3.95 6.95 28.98
N MET A 636 5.02 6.19 28.75
CA MET A 636 6.40 6.67 28.87
C MET A 636 6.72 7.79 27.87
N SER A 637 6.36 7.60 26.60
CA SER A 637 6.66 8.57 25.53
C SER A 637 5.91 9.89 25.64
N ILE A 638 4.78 9.93 26.35
CA ILE A 638 4.01 11.15 26.61
C ILE A 638 4.55 11.87 27.85
N TRP A 639 4.73 11.15 28.96
CA TRP A 639 4.97 11.78 30.26
C TRP A 639 6.44 12.07 30.61
N ILE A 640 7.40 11.52 29.85
CA ILE A 640 8.83 11.78 30.11
C ILE A 640 9.20 13.26 29.99
N GLY A 641 8.59 14.02 29.06
CA GLY A 641 8.86 15.45 28.89
C GLY A 641 8.48 16.24 30.15
N SER A 642 7.24 16.07 30.61
CA SER A 642 6.73 16.72 31.82
C SER A 642 7.47 16.33 33.09
N VAL A 643 8.01 15.10 33.18
CA VAL A 643 8.90 14.72 34.29
C VAL A 643 10.20 15.51 34.25
N LEU A 644 10.82 15.66 33.08
CA LEU A 644 12.05 16.43 32.96
C LEU A 644 11.82 17.93 33.24
N ASP A 645 10.78 18.54 32.65
CA ASP A 645 10.41 19.95 32.85
C ASP A 645 10.16 20.30 34.32
N ILE A 646 9.39 19.48 35.05
CA ILE A 646 9.05 19.74 36.47
C ILE A 646 10.26 19.60 37.39
N LEU A 647 11.29 18.87 36.95
CA LEU A 647 12.49 18.55 37.74
C LEU A 647 13.71 19.38 37.34
N THR A 648 13.58 20.45 36.53
CA THR A 648 14.70 21.38 36.28
C THR A 648 14.79 22.50 37.34
N PRO A 649 15.85 22.57 38.15
CA PRO A 649 16.22 23.79 38.87
C PRO A 649 16.80 24.82 37.90
N ALA A 650 17.06 26.04 38.40
CA ALA A 650 17.64 27.13 37.60
C ALA A 650 19.06 26.85 37.02
N SER A 651 19.68 25.73 37.38
CA SER A 651 21.02 25.30 36.93
C SER A 651 20.97 24.23 35.82
N GLY A 652 20.38 24.59 34.67
CA GLY A 652 20.66 24.02 33.35
C GLY A 652 20.60 22.49 33.15
N LEU A 653 19.52 22.01 32.52
CA LEU A 653 19.50 20.69 31.87
C LEU A 653 20.56 20.66 30.74
N THR A 654 21.42 19.63 30.67
CA THR A 654 22.62 19.66 29.79
C THR A 654 22.33 19.62 28.28
N LEU A 655 21.12 19.18 27.92
CA LEU A 655 20.48 19.39 26.62
C LEU A 655 19.04 19.84 26.87
N THR A 656 18.35 20.40 25.86
CA THR A 656 16.91 20.67 25.98
C THR A 656 16.09 19.38 26.04
N VAL A 657 14.88 19.43 26.61
CA VAL A 657 13.99 18.26 26.76
C VAL A 657 13.68 17.58 25.42
N ASP A 658 13.49 18.34 24.34
CA ASP A 658 13.36 17.80 22.98
C ASP A 658 14.55 16.93 22.55
N ASN A 659 15.77 17.34 22.89
CA ASN A 659 16.98 16.59 22.59
C ASN A 659 17.10 15.34 23.48
N TYR A 660 16.64 15.37 24.73
CA TYR A 660 16.53 14.16 25.56
C TYR A 660 15.55 13.14 24.99
N ILE A 661 14.37 13.59 24.54
CA ILE A 661 13.36 12.74 23.88
C ILE A 661 13.93 12.16 22.57
N LEU A 662 14.66 12.96 21.79
CA LEU A 662 15.36 12.51 20.59
C LEU A 662 16.44 11.44 20.89
N VAL A 663 17.25 11.63 21.93
CA VAL A 663 18.24 10.66 22.39
C VAL A 663 17.57 9.36 22.87
N GLY A 664 16.41 9.44 23.54
CA GLY A 664 15.59 8.30 23.90
C GLY A 664 15.17 7.47 22.67
N HIS A 665 14.56 8.11 21.68
CA HIS A 665 14.16 7.42 20.43
C HIS A 665 15.35 6.90 19.61
N ALA A 666 16.48 7.60 19.59
CA ALA A 666 17.72 7.11 18.98
C ALA A 666 18.21 5.84 19.69
N THR A 667 18.18 5.84 21.01
CA THR A 667 18.56 4.69 21.86
C THR A 667 17.63 3.50 21.68
N PHE A 668 16.32 3.73 21.55
CA PHE A 668 15.32 2.72 21.17
C PHE A 668 15.62 2.07 19.80
N ALA A 669 16.03 2.87 18.81
CA ALA A 669 16.45 2.34 17.51
C ALA A 669 17.73 1.50 17.61
N ILE A 670 18.73 1.96 18.38
CA ILE A 670 19.98 1.21 18.63
C ILE A 670 19.69 -0.13 19.34
N GLY A 671 18.78 -0.15 20.33
CA GLY A 671 18.32 -1.37 20.99
C GLY A 671 17.77 -2.40 19.99
N ARG A 672 16.91 -1.98 19.05
CA ARG A 672 16.40 -2.86 17.99
C ARG A 672 17.50 -3.45 17.10
N PHE A 673 18.59 -2.71 16.82
CA PHE A 673 19.73 -3.25 16.08
C PHE A 673 20.60 -4.20 16.91
N MET A 674 20.87 -3.89 18.19
CA MET A 674 21.74 -4.69 19.06
C MET A 674 21.10 -6.02 19.47
N PHE A 675 19.81 -6.03 19.80
CA PHE A 675 19.09 -7.25 20.20
C PHE A 675 18.81 -8.20 19.02
N ALA A 676 18.96 -7.74 17.77
CA ALA A 676 18.67 -8.55 16.58
C ALA A 676 19.61 -9.76 16.45
N PRO A 677 20.94 -9.59 16.34
CA PRO A 677 21.88 -10.72 16.33
C PRO A 677 21.83 -11.51 17.65
N LEU A 678 21.51 -10.86 18.78
CA LEU A 678 21.39 -11.52 20.07
C LEU A 678 20.28 -12.59 20.08
N CYS A 679 19.18 -12.37 19.36
CA CYS A 679 18.12 -13.38 19.14
C CYS A 679 18.57 -14.61 18.32
N LEU A 680 19.74 -14.59 17.68
CA LEU A 680 20.33 -15.76 17.00
C LEU A 680 21.22 -16.61 17.93
N VAL A 681 21.62 -16.07 19.09
CA VAL A 681 22.53 -16.70 20.07
C VAL A 681 21.77 -17.10 21.33
N ILE A 682 20.98 -16.18 21.89
CA ILE A 682 20.16 -16.38 23.09
C ILE A 682 18.72 -16.69 22.65
N LYS A 683 18.10 -17.67 23.31
CA LYS A 683 16.70 -18.05 23.03
C LYS A 683 15.75 -16.87 23.34
N PRO A 684 14.95 -16.38 22.38
CA PRO A 684 14.18 -15.14 22.53
C PRO A 684 13.27 -15.02 23.77
N ARG A 685 12.70 -16.11 24.30
CA ARG A 685 11.91 -16.04 25.55
C ARG A 685 12.72 -15.61 26.79
N ILE A 686 13.99 -16.01 26.86
CA ILE A 686 14.87 -15.69 27.99
C ILE A 686 15.26 -14.21 27.90
N LEU A 687 15.63 -13.80 26.70
CA LEU A 687 15.95 -12.41 26.39
C LEU A 687 14.75 -11.48 26.67
N LEU A 688 13.53 -11.89 26.31
CA LEU A 688 12.30 -11.18 26.63
C LEU A 688 12.07 -11.04 28.13
N LEU A 689 12.27 -12.11 28.92
CA LEU A 689 12.10 -12.04 30.37
C LEU A 689 13.09 -11.05 31.01
N LEU A 690 14.36 -11.08 30.59
CA LEU A 690 15.39 -10.17 31.08
C LEU A 690 15.07 -8.70 30.74
N ILE A 691 14.57 -8.44 29.53
CA ILE A 691 14.09 -7.11 29.11
C ILE A 691 12.95 -6.63 30.02
N PHE A 692 11.92 -7.45 30.25
CA PHE A 692 10.79 -7.08 31.09
C PHE A 692 11.20 -6.78 32.53
N ILE A 693 12.09 -7.60 33.12
CA ILE A 693 12.63 -7.35 34.46
C ILE A 693 13.46 -6.06 34.49
N GLY A 694 14.28 -5.81 33.47
CA GLY A 694 15.03 -4.55 33.32
C GLY A 694 14.11 -3.32 33.31
N ASN A 695 13.05 -3.34 32.50
CA ASN A 695 12.11 -2.22 32.42
C ASN A 695 11.27 -2.02 33.69
N ILE A 696 10.95 -3.07 34.44
CA ILE A 696 10.35 -2.94 35.79
C ILE A 696 11.33 -2.22 36.73
N VAL A 697 12.59 -2.66 36.79
CA VAL A 697 13.60 -2.04 37.65
C VAL A 697 13.83 -0.57 37.28
N LEU A 698 13.92 -0.26 35.98
CA LEU A 698 14.13 1.11 35.49
C LEU A 698 12.91 2.01 35.74
N ALA A 699 11.68 1.53 35.56
CA ALA A 699 10.48 2.29 35.88
C ALA A 699 10.33 2.54 37.39
N CYS A 700 10.64 1.54 38.23
CA CYS A 700 10.73 1.72 39.68
C CYS A 700 11.81 2.74 40.05
N LEU A 701 12.94 2.76 39.34
CA LEU A 701 14.03 3.69 39.57
C LEU A 701 13.64 5.14 39.22
N THR A 702 12.97 5.36 38.09
CA THR A 702 12.40 6.68 37.71
C THR A 702 11.29 7.14 38.68
N MET A 703 10.54 6.21 39.27
CA MET A 703 9.51 6.51 40.27
C MET A 703 10.09 6.87 41.65
N ALA A 704 11.19 6.22 42.07
CA ALA A 704 11.73 6.31 43.42
C ALA A 704 12.89 7.30 43.60
N LEU A 705 13.70 7.54 42.55
CA LEU A 705 14.84 8.46 42.64
C LEU A 705 14.37 9.92 42.69
N HIS A 706 14.69 10.59 43.80
CA HIS A 706 14.56 12.04 43.96
C HIS A 706 15.93 12.67 43.73
N LEU A 707 16.41 12.59 42.48
CA LEU A 707 17.67 13.19 42.01
C LEU A 707 17.38 14.40 41.11
N ASP A 708 18.43 15.16 40.79
CA ASP A 708 18.39 16.15 39.72
C ASP A 708 17.90 15.53 38.40
N SER A 709 17.26 16.33 37.54
CA SER A 709 16.67 15.90 36.26
C SER A 709 17.66 15.15 35.35
N ASN A 710 18.93 15.53 35.33
CA ASN A 710 19.99 14.81 34.60
C ASN A 710 20.16 13.35 35.11
N GLY A 711 20.01 13.12 36.41
CA GLY A 711 20.10 11.80 37.06
C GLY A 711 18.90 10.89 36.78
N ILE A 712 17.72 11.45 36.54
CA ILE A 712 16.49 10.71 36.20
C ILE A 712 16.38 10.46 34.68
N ALA A 713 16.97 11.34 33.86
CA ALA A 713 17.08 11.14 32.42
C ALA A 713 17.88 9.88 32.04
N GLY A 714 18.91 9.51 32.83
CA GLY A 714 19.71 8.29 32.63
C GLY A 714 18.87 7.01 32.60
N PRO A 715 18.17 6.65 33.70
CA PRO A 715 17.23 5.53 33.75
C PRO A 715 16.19 5.55 32.62
N ALA A 716 15.66 6.72 32.27
CA ALA A 716 14.67 6.86 31.18
C ALA A 716 15.26 6.53 29.79
N ILE A 717 16.49 6.97 29.48
CA ILE A 717 17.17 6.62 28.22
C ILE A 717 17.47 5.11 28.17
N VAL A 718 17.88 4.51 29.29
CA VAL A 718 18.13 3.06 29.36
C VAL A 718 16.84 2.25 29.24
N PHE A 719 15.71 2.75 29.75
CA PHE A 719 14.39 2.13 29.54
C PHE A 719 14.04 2.04 28.04
N TYR A 720 14.23 3.12 27.29
CA TYR A 720 14.03 3.13 25.82
C TYR A 720 14.89 2.08 25.08
N PHE A 721 16.13 1.84 25.54
CA PHE A 721 17.03 0.83 24.96
C PHE A 721 16.43 -0.59 25.02
N PHE A 722 15.97 -0.98 26.21
CA PHE A 722 15.38 -2.29 26.48
C PHE A 722 13.95 -2.40 25.93
N GLU A 723 13.21 -1.29 25.87
CA GLU A 723 11.85 -1.23 25.31
C GLU A 723 11.81 -1.52 23.80
N GLY A 724 12.76 -0.97 23.04
CA GLY A 724 12.85 -1.10 21.57
C GLY A 724 12.58 -2.50 21.00
N PRO A 725 13.21 -3.58 21.49
CA PRO A 725 13.06 -4.93 20.92
C PRO A 725 11.76 -5.70 21.28
N VAL A 726 10.96 -5.26 22.26
CA VAL A 726 9.87 -6.09 22.81
C VAL A 726 8.75 -6.38 21.81
N TRP A 727 8.18 -5.35 21.17
CA TRP A 727 7.04 -5.51 20.26
C TRP A 727 7.30 -6.55 19.14
N PRO A 728 8.43 -6.50 18.40
CA PRO A 728 8.73 -7.52 17.41
C PRO A 728 8.99 -8.92 18.01
N MET A 729 9.58 -9.01 19.20
CA MET A 729 9.86 -10.31 19.84
C MET A 729 8.57 -11.02 20.26
N ILE A 730 7.64 -10.31 20.91
CA ILE A 730 6.32 -10.86 21.25
C ILE A 730 5.56 -11.22 19.98
N PHE A 731 5.52 -10.34 18.98
CA PHE A 731 4.79 -10.56 17.73
C PHE A 731 5.30 -11.80 16.98
N ALA A 732 6.62 -11.95 16.82
CA ALA A 732 7.21 -13.10 16.12
C ALA A 732 7.02 -14.43 16.89
N MET A 733 7.09 -14.42 18.23
CA MET A 733 6.85 -15.60 19.04
C MET A 733 5.35 -16.00 19.07
N GLY A 734 4.45 -15.02 19.17
CA GLY A 734 2.99 -15.23 19.20
C GLY A 734 2.38 -15.81 17.91
N LEU A 735 3.10 -15.77 16.79
CA LEU A 735 2.69 -16.38 15.52
C LEU A 735 3.09 -17.86 15.35
N ARG A 736 3.95 -18.41 16.21
CA ARG A 736 4.43 -19.81 16.03
C ARG A 736 3.33 -20.84 16.34
N GLY A 737 3.19 -21.83 15.46
CA GLY A 737 2.24 -22.95 15.63
C GLY A 737 0.77 -22.65 15.33
N LEU A 738 0.44 -21.46 14.79
CA LEU A 738 -0.96 -21.08 14.50
C LEU A 738 -1.53 -21.70 13.21
N GLY A 739 -0.70 -22.23 12.32
CA GLY A 739 -1.12 -22.87 11.06
C GLY A 739 -2.05 -21.98 10.22
N LYS A 740 -3.21 -22.51 9.81
CA LYS A 740 -4.23 -21.76 9.07
C LYS A 740 -4.77 -20.51 9.80
N ARG A 741 -4.51 -20.36 11.11
CA ARG A 741 -4.95 -19.20 11.92
C ARG A 741 -3.93 -18.07 12.01
N THR A 742 -2.72 -18.19 11.45
CA THR A 742 -1.65 -17.18 11.61
C THR A 742 -2.08 -15.76 11.16
N LYS A 743 -2.92 -15.65 10.13
CA LYS A 743 -3.49 -14.36 9.66
C LYS A 743 -4.47 -13.71 10.65
N ILE A 744 -5.14 -14.51 11.50
CA ILE A 744 -6.03 -14.05 12.57
C ILE A 744 -5.19 -13.67 13.80
N GLY A 745 -4.17 -14.48 14.13
CA GLY A 745 -3.24 -14.17 15.21
C GLY A 745 -2.50 -12.86 14.98
N ALA A 746 -2.05 -12.59 13.76
CA ALA A 746 -1.44 -11.31 13.39
C ALA A 746 -2.39 -10.12 13.59
N ALA A 747 -3.68 -10.26 13.24
CA ALA A 747 -4.67 -9.22 13.48
C ALA A 747 -4.91 -8.99 14.98
N LEU A 748 -5.02 -10.05 15.77
CA LEU A 748 -5.15 -9.92 17.23
C LEU A 748 -3.92 -9.26 17.88
N LEU A 749 -2.71 -9.60 17.42
CA LEU A 749 -1.45 -9.02 17.91
C LEU A 749 -1.24 -7.55 17.47
N THR A 750 -1.73 -7.14 16.30
CA THR A 750 -1.74 -5.72 15.90
C THR A 750 -2.85 -4.95 16.64
N ALA A 751 -4.03 -5.55 16.83
CA ALA A 751 -5.13 -4.92 17.56
C ALA A 751 -4.78 -4.57 19.02
N SER A 752 -3.92 -5.37 19.69
CA SER A 752 -3.43 -5.08 21.04
C SER A 752 -2.69 -3.75 21.19
N ALA A 753 -2.26 -3.08 20.11
CA ALA A 753 -1.73 -1.71 20.20
C ALA A 753 -2.74 -0.69 20.78
N SER A 754 -4.04 -1.01 20.81
CA SER A 754 -5.05 -0.16 21.43
C SER A 754 -4.88 0.07 22.94
N GLY A 755 -3.95 -0.61 23.60
CA GLY A 755 -3.57 -0.30 24.99
C GLY A 755 -3.05 1.14 25.17
N GLY A 756 -2.35 1.68 24.16
CA GLY A 756 -1.93 3.08 24.12
C GLY A 756 -3.08 4.09 24.16
N ALA A 757 -4.31 3.67 23.87
CA ALA A 757 -5.50 4.53 23.90
C ALA A 757 -6.04 4.79 25.31
N VAL A 758 -5.61 4.04 26.33
CA VAL A 758 -6.26 4.03 27.66
C VAL A 758 -5.31 4.45 28.78
N PHE A 759 -4.13 3.84 28.84
CA PHE A 759 -3.23 4.01 29.99
C PHE A 759 -2.61 5.41 30.15
N PRO A 760 -2.34 6.20 29.09
CA PRO A 760 -1.96 7.60 29.25
C PRO A 760 -2.99 8.45 30.00
N PHE A 761 -4.29 8.17 29.83
CA PHE A 761 -5.37 8.82 30.59
C PHE A 761 -5.42 8.34 32.05
N ILE A 762 -5.11 7.07 32.32
CA ILE A 762 -5.00 6.55 33.70
C ILE A 762 -3.82 7.21 34.43
N MET A 763 -2.66 7.32 33.76
CA MET A 763 -1.47 7.97 34.31
C MET A 763 -1.73 9.47 34.60
N TRP A 764 -2.43 10.17 33.70
CA TRP A 764 -2.91 11.54 33.92
C TRP A 764 -3.89 11.68 35.09
N ALA A 765 -4.79 10.71 35.28
CA ALA A 765 -5.70 10.70 36.42
C ALA A 765 -4.94 10.52 37.74
N VAL A 766 -3.93 9.64 37.79
CA VAL A 766 -3.07 9.45 38.97
C VAL A 766 -2.29 10.72 39.31
N GLN A 767 -1.79 11.46 38.32
CA GLN A 767 -1.14 12.78 38.51
C GLN A 767 -2.07 13.86 39.08
N ARG A 768 -3.39 13.66 39.02
CA ARG A 768 -4.41 14.59 39.51
C ARG A 768 -5.01 14.19 40.88
N LEU A 769 -4.57 13.06 41.45
CA LEU A 769 -4.92 12.71 42.83
C LEU A 769 -4.09 13.58 43.78
N HIS A 770 -4.76 14.18 44.77
CA HIS A 770 -4.09 15.00 45.79
C HIS A 770 -2.98 14.20 46.49
N HIS A 771 -1.87 14.88 46.82
CA HIS A 771 -0.65 14.35 47.45
C HIS A 771 0.30 13.50 46.58
N HIS A 772 0.00 13.25 45.29
CA HIS A 772 0.90 12.46 44.43
C HIS A 772 1.79 13.33 43.51
N THR A 773 3.07 12.96 43.36
CA THR A 773 4.00 13.59 42.42
C THR A 773 3.83 13.03 41.00
N VAL A 774 4.31 13.75 39.98
CA VAL A 774 4.28 13.24 38.60
C VAL A 774 5.14 11.97 38.45
N GLN A 775 6.24 11.87 39.19
CA GLN A 775 7.06 10.64 39.28
C GLN A 775 6.27 9.45 39.82
N TYR A 776 5.40 9.63 40.82
CA TYR A 776 4.58 8.53 41.37
C TYR A 776 3.70 7.88 40.30
N SER A 777 3.26 8.62 39.28
CA SER A 777 2.42 8.07 38.20
C SER A 777 3.10 6.98 37.36
N TYR A 778 4.42 6.81 37.46
CA TYR A 778 5.17 5.69 36.87
C TYR A 778 4.81 4.33 37.51
N CYS A 779 4.08 4.30 38.64
CA CYS A 779 3.48 3.08 39.18
C CYS A 779 2.59 2.35 38.16
N VAL A 780 1.96 3.09 37.23
CA VAL A 780 1.18 2.54 36.12
C VAL A 780 2.07 1.76 35.14
N ILE A 781 3.24 2.30 34.79
CA ILE A 781 4.23 1.66 33.90
C ILE A 781 4.80 0.40 34.57
N VAL A 782 5.13 0.48 35.86
CA VAL A 782 5.60 -0.66 36.67
C VAL A 782 4.55 -1.78 36.68
N ALA A 783 3.29 -1.47 36.97
CA ALA A 783 2.20 -2.45 36.99
C ALA A 783 1.98 -3.10 35.61
N LEU A 784 1.99 -2.31 34.54
CA LEU A 784 1.84 -2.79 33.16
C LEU A 784 2.95 -3.78 32.78
N TYR A 785 4.22 -3.45 33.02
CA TYR A 785 5.31 -4.39 32.74
C TYR A 785 5.25 -5.62 33.67
N ALA A 786 4.86 -5.48 34.94
CA ALA A 786 4.67 -6.61 35.86
C ALA A 786 3.56 -7.58 35.41
N PHE A 787 2.44 -7.09 34.86
CA PHE A 787 1.44 -7.95 34.23
C PHE A 787 1.93 -8.54 32.90
N GLY A 788 2.71 -7.79 32.12
CA GLY A 788 3.30 -8.28 30.87
C GLY A 788 4.28 -9.45 31.05
N VAL A 789 4.98 -9.53 32.20
CA VAL A 789 5.86 -10.65 32.57
C VAL A 789 5.17 -12.03 32.53
N LEU A 790 3.85 -12.08 32.68
CA LEU A 790 3.08 -13.34 32.60
C LEU A 790 3.34 -14.12 31.30
N PHE A 791 3.54 -13.43 30.17
CA PHE A 791 3.83 -14.09 28.88
C PHE A 791 5.22 -14.77 28.86
N PRO A 792 6.36 -14.07 29.03
CA PRO A 792 7.67 -14.73 29.05
C PRO A 792 7.81 -15.75 30.18
N MET A 793 7.19 -15.55 31.35
CA MET A 793 7.17 -16.54 32.43
C MET A 793 6.40 -17.81 32.04
N TYR A 794 5.22 -17.69 31.42
CA TYR A 794 4.47 -18.84 30.90
C TYR A 794 5.31 -19.66 29.89
N LEU A 795 6.06 -18.99 29.01
CA LEU A 795 6.98 -19.64 28.07
C LEU A 795 8.20 -20.28 28.75
N LEU A 796 8.64 -19.75 29.91
CA LEU A 796 9.78 -20.28 30.65
C LEU A 796 9.40 -21.40 31.63
N LEU A 797 8.15 -21.50 32.05
CA LEU A 797 7.63 -22.59 32.87
C LEU A 797 7.14 -23.75 31.99
N THR A 798 6.18 -23.52 31.09
CA THR A 798 5.41 -24.57 30.39
C THR A 798 6.24 -25.37 29.35
N PRO A 799 6.46 -26.69 29.53
CA PRO A 799 7.24 -27.50 28.58
C PRO A 799 6.66 -27.57 27.17
N LYS A 800 5.33 -27.61 27.03
CA LYS A 800 4.66 -27.61 25.73
C LYS A 800 4.84 -26.27 24.98
N ALA A 801 4.72 -25.14 25.67
CA ALA A 801 4.96 -23.82 25.08
C ALA A 801 6.43 -23.62 24.64
N LYS A 802 7.40 -24.18 25.40
CA LYS A 802 8.81 -24.24 24.97
C LYS A 802 8.96 -24.94 23.62
N ARG A 803 8.27 -26.08 23.41
CA ARG A 803 8.30 -26.83 22.14
C ARG A 803 7.56 -26.11 21.00
N GLN A 804 6.51 -25.35 21.29
CA GLN A 804 5.81 -24.53 20.30
C GLN A 804 6.69 -23.38 19.75
N ILE A 805 7.51 -22.77 20.62
CA ILE A 805 8.21 -21.51 20.30
C ILE A 805 9.71 -21.67 20.06
N ASP A 806 10.41 -22.65 20.66
CA ASP A 806 11.81 -22.90 20.31
C ASP A 806 11.92 -23.40 18.87
N PRO A 807 12.74 -22.75 18.01
CA PRO A 807 12.96 -23.26 16.67
C PRO A 807 13.63 -24.65 16.75
N PRO A 808 13.23 -25.60 15.89
CA PRO A 808 13.80 -26.95 15.91
C PRO A 808 15.33 -26.89 15.70
N PRO A 809 16.10 -27.81 16.31
CA PRO A 809 17.54 -27.88 16.12
C PRO A 809 17.89 -27.88 14.64
N ARG A 810 18.83 -27.01 14.26
CA ARG A 810 19.22 -26.80 12.86
C ARG A 810 19.81 -28.09 12.31
N GLU A 811 19.01 -28.86 11.56
CA GLU A 811 19.44 -30.13 10.98
C GLU A 811 20.80 -29.98 10.30
N ARG A 812 21.81 -30.66 10.85
CA ARG A 812 23.03 -30.95 10.10
C ARG A 812 22.60 -31.86 8.96
N ARG A 813 22.41 -31.28 7.77
CA ARG A 813 22.22 -32.07 6.55
C ARG A 813 23.26 -33.19 6.55
N PRO A 814 22.88 -34.45 6.29
CA PRO A 814 23.88 -35.49 6.09
C PRO A 814 24.87 -34.99 5.02
N PRO A 815 26.18 -35.20 5.20
CA PRO A 815 27.16 -34.78 4.20
C PRO A 815 26.74 -35.37 2.86
N ARG A 816 26.62 -34.52 1.82
CA ARG A 816 26.25 -34.99 0.49
C ARG A 816 27.20 -36.14 0.13
N PRO A 817 26.69 -37.32 -0.28
CA PRO A 817 27.56 -38.36 -0.81
C PRO A 817 28.38 -37.72 -1.93
N PRO A 818 29.72 -37.84 -1.92
CA PRO A 818 30.58 -37.03 -2.77
C PRO A 818 30.25 -37.30 -4.24
N ASN A 819 29.73 -36.27 -4.92
CA ASN A 819 29.24 -36.36 -6.30
C ASN A 819 30.22 -37.18 -7.15
N GLY A 820 29.77 -38.31 -7.70
CA GLY A 820 30.63 -39.20 -8.50
C GLY A 820 31.28 -38.47 -9.69
N THR A 821 30.62 -37.44 -10.21
CA THR A 821 31.15 -36.52 -11.23
C THR A 821 32.35 -35.70 -10.76
N MET A 822 32.49 -35.39 -9.46
CA MET A 822 33.66 -34.70 -8.91
C MET A 822 34.83 -35.68 -8.74
N LYS A 823 34.62 -36.90 -8.22
CA LYS A 823 35.66 -37.95 -8.24
C LYS A 823 36.10 -38.29 -9.67
N ARG A 824 35.17 -38.37 -10.63
CA ARG A 824 35.47 -38.63 -12.05
C ARG A 824 36.23 -37.46 -12.71
N ARG A 825 35.85 -36.21 -12.44
CA ARG A 825 36.61 -35.02 -12.91
C ARG A 825 38.00 -34.95 -12.29
N LEU A 826 38.14 -35.21 -10.99
CA LEU A 826 39.45 -35.19 -10.33
C LEU A 826 40.37 -36.29 -10.86
N ARG A 827 39.84 -37.50 -11.12
CA ARG A 827 40.59 -38.59 -11.76
C ARG A 827 41.03 -38.20 -13.17
N ILE A 828 40.11 -37.73 -14.03
CA ILE A 828 40.45 -37.23 -15.39
C ILE A 828 41.48 -36.08 -15.35
N MET A 829 41.51 -35.27 -14.28
CA MET A 829 42.48 -34.19 -14.11
C MET A 829 43.86 -34.72 -13.69
N ILE A 830 43.91 -35.75 -12.84
CA ILE A 830 45.14 -36.48 -12.47
C ILE A 830 45.69 -37.25 -13.68
N ASP A 831 44.84 -37.96 -14.43
CA ASP A 831 45.22 -38.71 -15.63
C ASP A 831 45.85 -37.78 -16.69
N LYS A 832 45.30 -36.55 -16.85
CA LYS A 832 45.86 -35.50 -17.72
C LYS A 832 47.11 -34.78 -17.17
N LEU A 833 47.38 -34.88 -15.88
CA LEU A 833 48.63 -34.38 -15.28
C LEU A 833 49.75 -35.42 -15.35
N GLY A 834 49.42 -36.72 -15.37
CA GLY A 834 50.39 -37.80 -15.60
C GLY A 834 50.88 -37.91 -17.05
N SER A 835 50.08 -37.50 -18.04
CA SER A 835 50.35 -37.74 -19.47
C SER A 835 51.26 -36.70 -20.16
N VAL A 836 52.11 -35.97 -19.42
CA VAL A 836 52.93 -34.86 -19.95
C VAL A 836 54.45 -35.17 -19.90
N GLY A 837 54.86 -36.33 -19.38
CA GLY A 837 56.26 -36.60 -19.00
C GLY A 837 56.85 -37.97 -19.34
N ALA A 838 56.61 -38.51 -20.54
CA ALA A 838 57.44 -39.59 -21.13
C ALA A 838 57.21 -39.67 -22.66
N GLY A 839 58.22 -40.06 -23.43
CA GLY A 839 58.09 -40.17 -24.89
C GLY A 839 58.93 -41.29 -25.52
N LYS A 840 58.39 -41.86 -26.61
CA LYS A 840 58.98 -42.86 -27.54
C LYS A 840 59.36 -44.23 -26.95
N GLY A 841 58.62 -45.25 -27.41
CA GLY A 841 58.95 -46.69 -27.29
C GLY A 841 57.93 -47.54 -28.06
N SER A 842 58.38 -48.59 -28.74
CA SER A 842 57.58 -49.55 -29.54
C SER A 842 58.40 -50.84 -29.72
N PRO A 843 57.82 -51.99 -30.14
CA PRO A 843 56.40 -52.31 -30.38
C PRO A 843 55.94 -53.66 -29.71
N ASP A 844 54.79 -54.19 -30.17
CA ASP A 844 54.37 -55.61 -30.21
C ASP A 844 53.95 -56.45 -28.95
N LEU A 845 52.68 -56.92 -28.99
CA LEU A 845 52.13 -58.32 -28.85
C LEU A 845 52.69 -59.34 -27.80
N PRO A 846 51.94 -60.43 -27.41
CA PRO A 846 50.49 -60.75 -27.43
C PRO A 846 49.99 -61.44 -26.10
N MET A 847 48.96 -62.32 -26.17
CA MET A 847 48.44 -63.30 -25.16
C MET A 847 47.56 -62.73 -24.00
N VAL A 848 46.52 -63.35 -23.41
CA VAL A 848 45.73 -64.63 -23.48
C VAL A 848 45.73 -65.42 -22.14
N GLU A 849 44.53 -65.66 -21.59
CA GLU A 849 44.17 -66.63 -20.50
C GLU A 849 44.84 -66.46 -19.10
N HIS A 850 44.39 -67.05 -17.97
CA HIS A 850 43.08 -67.63 -17.58
C HIS A 850 42.80 -67.46 -16.06
N ARG A 851 41.52 -67.24 -15.68
CA ARG A 851 40.75 -67.79 -14.53
C ARG A 851 41.46 -68.31 -13.25
N GLU A 852 41.20 -67.65 -12.12
CA GLU A 852 40.95 -68.23 -10.76
C GLU A 852 40.37 -67.13 -9.81
N GLY A 853 39.63 -67.40 -8.71
CA GLY A 853 39.02 -68.67 -8.31
C GLY A 853 38.64 -68.86 -6.83
N GLN A 854 37.80 -68.03 -6.18
CA GLN A 854 37.29 -68.34 -4.82
C GLN A 854 35.89 -67.80 -4.46
N ARG A 855 35.28 -68.34 -3.38
CA ARG A 855 33.91 -68.08 -2.90
C ARG A 855 33.90 -67.50 -1.48
N GLU A 856 33.00 -66.55 -1.21
CA GLU A 856 32.32 -66.24 0.07
C GLU A 856 31.37 -65.05 -0.20
N GLY A 857 30.31 -64.73 0.55
CA GLY A 857 29.63 -65.39 1.67
C GLY A 857 28.45 -64.49 2.09
N SER A 858 27.20 -64.98 2.12
CA SER A 858 25.99 -64.13 2.20
C SER A 858 25.54 -63.88 3.65
N TRP A 859 25.57 -62.62 4.11
CA TRP A 859 24.96 -62.15 5.37
C TRP A 859 24.54 -60.67 5.32
N GLU A 860 23.84 -60.22 6.39
CA GLU A 860 23.33 -58.86 6.65
C GLU A 860 22.14 -58.36 5.81
N SER A 861 21.06 -59.14 5.80
CA SER A 861 19.70 -58.61 5.58
C SER A 861 18.82 -58.71 6.84
N ASP A 862 19.39 -58.53 8.03
CA ASP A 862 18.65 -58.71 9.29
C ASP A 862 18.96 -57.67 10.36
N ARG A 863 18.19 -56.57 10.36
CA ARG A 863 18.18 -55.57 11.45
C ARG A 863 16.86 -54.79 11.55
N ARG A 864 15.73 -55.49 11.35
CA ARG A 864 14.35 -54.94 11.49
C ARG A 864 13.31 -55.93 12.07
N MET A 865 13.72 -56.84 12.97
CA MET A 865 12.77 -57.72 13.68
C MET A 865 13.18 -58.03 15.13
N SER A 866 13.53 -57.01 15.94
CA SER A 866 13.74 -57.20 17.38
C SER A 866 13.47 -55.93 18.21
N SER A 867 12.18 -55.61 18.38
CA SER A 867 11.68 -54.65 19.38
C SER A 867 10.19 -54.85 19.69
N ALA A 868 9.71 -56.09 19.57
CA ALA A 868 8.36 -56.54 19.88
C ALA A 868 8.45 -58.00 20.36
N ILE A 869 7.48 -58.46 21.15
CA ILE A 869 7.55 -59.73 21.92
C ILE A 869 8.54 -59.64 23.10
N SER A 870 8.23 -58.81 24.08
CA SER A 870 8.77 -58.93 25.45
C SER A 870 7.86 -58.30 26.53
N GLU A 871 6.53 -58.40 26.40
CA GLU A 871 5.59 -58.07 27.49
C GLU A 871 4.17 -58.61 27.20
N ALA A 872 3.94 -59.90 27.43
CA ALA A 872 2.60 -60.51 27.41
C ALA A 872 2.51 -61.83 28.19
N GLY A 873 1.67 -61.86 29.24
CA GLY A 873 0.88 -63.06 29.56
C GLY A 873 1.55 -64.28 30.19
N ARG A 874 2.40 -64.13 31.22
CA ARG A 874 2.82 -65.27 32.06
C ARG A 874 2.22 -65.24 33.48
N SER A 875 0.89 -65.34 33.57
CA SER A 875 0.20 -66.02 34.69
C SER A 875 -1.27 -66.24 34.38
N ARG A 876 -1.75 -67.48 34.56
CA ARG A 876 -3.17 -67.84 34.64
C ARG A 876 -3.31 -69.15 35.42
N ASN A 877 -3.20 -69.04 36.75
CA ASN A 877 -3.55 -70.04 37.77
C ASN A 877 -3.45 -69.35 39.14
N GLY A 878 -4.47 -69.50 39.99
CA GLY A 878 -4.69 -68.67 41.19
C GLY A 878 -5.83 -67.70 40.95
#